data_AF-I1HIJ6-F1
#
_entry.id   AF-I1HIJ6-F1
#
_cell.length_a   1.000
_cell.length_b   1.000
_cell.length_c   1.000
_cell.angle_alpha   90.00
_cell.angle_beta   90.00
_cell.angle_gamma   90.00
#
_symmetry.space_group_name_H-M   'P 1'
#
loop_
_entity.id
_entity.type
_entity.pdbx_description
1 polymer ?
#
loop_
_entity_poly.entity_id
_entity_poly.type
_entity_poly.pdbx_seq_one_letter_code
_entity_poly.pdbx_strand_id
1 'polypeptide(L)'
;MDSRPALPPHLRLLSPRLPPLCPARCRRGQISRLLSALPSPSPSPTPHSRSQQQRASTASLEHAPGPSSLEQQQQQRPRGGPALAAEVARLAAARERLRAARSLDDKLRALDAEPHVAGFFSEATRGGVMGVLKPREVYLLKCLVAAGQDHVLGMELDWAGGSYERHRNGGGGGGSALREALYSLAGLVGKWSSEGVVGDQATSGEMELLRQLLKFLGDIEEFYDCIGGIIGYQIMALELLSASKSKESKHRHSKDKFVDFHVPSGVNLLEDTEYASQAALWGIEGLPELGEIYPIGGAGDRLGLVDSDTGESLPAALLPYCGRSLLEGLIRDLQAREFLHFKIFGKQCITPVAIMTSSAKNNHAHIIEICERLQWFGRGRENFRLFEQPLVPVVNAEDGKWLISKSLIPVGKPGGHGAIWKLACDRGIFQWLYRHGRKGATVRQVSNVVAATDLTLMALAGIGLRHNKKLGFASCERRPGATEGVNVLIEKENSDGLWTYGITCIEYTEFEKYGIPEPTAINGSLQANYPANTNILYVDLQAVEEVGSCKNASSLPGIVLNLKKSVSYVDHLGFECSAAGGRLECTMQNIADNFVNMYSYRCSKGIESELDTFIVYNERKRVTSSAKRKLKSEDKSLHQTPEGSLLDILRNAHDLLSSCRIEVPKVKDNNEYLRSGLPFLIFLHPALGPFWDIIKQKFVGGSISKGSELQIEVAEFLWKNVELDGSLIIVADNIMGSTKRNTHGEQILHYGARSGRCKLQNVKIVNEGINWGSPSNVYWKHDVERSESLKIILHGNAEFEAKDVLLKGNNMFEVPDGHRMCLIQDKAGFAVKLDPISNESMDSGTWYWQYRVDGAQVKLNIVDL
;
A
#
# COMPACT_ATOMS: atom_id res chain seq x y z
N MET A 1 -32.78 32.91 53.78
CA MET A 1 -33.40 31.88 52.92
C MET A 1 -32.52 31.71 51.70
N ASP A 2 -31.20 31.55 51.88
CA ASP A 2 -30.47 30.32 52.31
C ASP A 2 -30.08 29.55 51.04
N SER A 3 -28.86 29.12 50.74
CA SER A 3 -27.50 29.26 51.30
C SER A 3 -26.58 28.58 50.27
N ARG A 4 -25.39 29.13 50.00
CA ARG A 4 -24.34 28.49 49.15
C ARG A 4 -23.66 27.31 49.90
N PRO A 5 -22.87 26.45 49.22
CA PRO A 5 -21.42 26.71 49.06
C PRO A 5 -20.93 26.47 47.61
N ALA A 6 -20.18 27.37 46.97
CA ALA A 6 -18.74 27.61 47.05
C ALA A 6 -17.87 26.57 46.29
N LEU A 7 -17.38 26.97 45.12
CA LEU A 7 -16.26 26.34 44.39
C LEU A 7 -15.02 27.26 44.49
N PRO A 8 -13.79 26.74 44.67
CA PRO A 8 -12.62 27.55 44.99
C PRO A 8 -11.99 28.26 43.77
N PRO A 9 -11.17 29.30 44.00
CA PRO A 9 -10.66 30.19 42.96
C PRO A 9 -9.19 29.90 42.56
N HIS A 10 -8.79 30.52 41.45
CA HIS A 10 -7.41 30.81 41.01
C HIS A 10 -6.74 29.84 40.02
N LEU A 11 -7.14 29.96 38.73
CA LEU A 11 -6.19 29.86 37.62
C LEU A 11 -5.42 31.20 37.52
N ARG A 12 -4.19 31.21 38.05
CA ARG A 12 -3.20 32.25 37.73
C ARG A 12 -2.64 31.97 36.34
N LEU A 13 -3.07 32.75 35.36
CA LEU A 13 -2.35 32.93 34.10
C LEU A 13 -1.05 33.69 34.39
N LEU A 14 0.09 32.98 34.29
CA LEU A 14 1.42 33.58 34.20
C LEU A 14 1.93 33.37 32.78
N SER A 15 1.81 34.42 31.97
CA SER A 15 2.54 34.58 30.71
C SER A 15 4.01 34.90 31.00
N PRO A 16 5.00 34.21 30.43
CA PRO A 16 6.37 34.71 30.40
C PRO A 16 6.51 35.72 29.27
N ARG A 17 6.77 36.97 29.64
CA ARG A 17 7.26 38.03 28.75
C ARG A 17 8.65 37.63 28.24
N LEU A 18 8.81 37.48 26.93
CA LEU A 18 10.11 37.50 26.26
C LEU A 18 10.52 38.95 25.97
N PRO A 19 11.79 39.34 26.18
CA PRO A 19 12.26 40.69 25.93
C PRO A 19 12.53 40.95 24.43
N PRO A 20 12.50 42.22 23.97
CA PRO A 20 12.76 42.56 22.58
C PRO A 20 14.28 42.66 22.34
N LEU A 21 14.80 41.94 21.35
CA LEU A 21 16.14 42.18 20.83
C LEU A 21 16.05 43.00 19.55
N CYS A 22 16.50 44.25 19.65
CA CYS A 22 16.76 45.14 18.52
C CYS A 22 17.89 44.58 17.62
N PRO A 23 17.92 44.98 16.33
CA PRO A 23 18.89 44.50 15.36
C PRO A 23 20.20 45.29 15.47
N ALA A 24 21.33 44.59 15.67
CA ALA A 24 22.65 45.18 15.56
C ALA A 24 23.16 45.10 14.11
N ARG A 25 23.51 46.27 13.58
CA ARG A 25 24.15 46.53 12.28
C ARG A 25 25.67 46.26 12.34
N CYS A 26 26.23 45.92 11.18
CA CYS A 26 27.65 45.98 10.77
C CYS A 26 28.58 44.86 11.33
N ARG A 27 29.49 44.24 10.57
CA ARG A 27 30.42 44.81 9.57
C ARG A 27 30.79 43.81 8.46
N ARG A 28 31.03 44.38 7.27
CA ARG A 28 31.82 43.81 6.17
C ARG A 28 33.25 43.47 6.62
N GLY A 29 33.78 42.36 6.13
CA GLY A 29 35.21 42.05 6.13
C GLY A 29 35.58 41.30 4.85
N GLN A 30 36.29 41.99 3.94
CA GLN A 30 36.96 41.44 2.76
C GLN A 30 38.29 40.79 3.17
N ILE A 31 38.64 39.60 2.68
CA ILE A 31 40.02 39.08 2.51
C ILE A 31 39.98 38.08 1.34
N SER A 32 40.27 38.49 0.10
CA SER A 32 41.55 38.45 -0.64
C SER A 32 42.11 37.04 -0.93
N ARG A 33 42.13 36.72 -2.23
CA ARG A 33 42.90 35.65 -2.88
C ARG A 33 44.42 35.86 -2.68
N LEU A 34 45.16 34.76 -2.54
CA LEU A 34 46.55 34.68 -2.99
C LEU A 34 46.93 33.22 -3.34
N LEU A 35 47.54 33.10 -4.52
CA LEU A 35 48.05 31.90 -5.18
C LEU A 35 49.55 31.73 -4.87
N SER A 36 50.00 30.48 -4.75
CA SER A 36 51.37 30.01 -5.09
C SER A 36 51.38 28.48 -4.94
N ALA A 37 51.41 27.67 -6.01
CA ALA A 37 52.54 27.32 -6.89
C ALA A 37 53.47 26.21 -6.34
N LEU A 38 53.29 24.97 -6.87
CA LEU A 38 54.24 23.93 -7.39
C LEU A 38 55.53 23.57 -6.58
N PRO A 39 56.24 22.42 -6.81
CA PRO A 39 56.24 21.50 -7.98
C PRO A 39 56.31 19.97 -7.69
N SER A 40 56.30 19.21 -8.81
CA SER A 40 56.48 17.76 -9.11
C SER A 40 57.79 17.10 -8.55
N PRO A 41 58.15 15.80 -8.77
CA PRO A 41 58.07 15.01 -10.03
C PRO A 41 57.82 13.47 -9.94
N SER A 42 57.65 12.88 -11.13
CA SER A 42 57.57 11.45 -11.50
C SER A 42 58.85 10.64 -11.19
N PRO A 43 58.83 9.30 -11.37
CA PRO A 43 59.49 8.77 -12.57
C PRO A 43 58.85 7.51 -13.20
N SER A 44 59.07 7.36 -14.51
CA SER A 44 59.01 6.09 -15.27
C SER A 44 60.43 5.54 -15.44
N PRO A 45 60.63 4.24 -15.76
CA PRO A 45 60.95 3.89 -17.15
C PRO A 45 60.48 2.50 -17.65
N THR A 46 60.32 2.38 -18.98
CA THR A 46 60.18 1.15 -19.81
C THR A 46 61.56 0.67 -20.33
N PRO A 47 61.74 -0.55 -20.92
CA PRO A 47 61.52 -0.76 -22.39
C PRO A 47 61.21 -2.18 -22.95
N HIS A 48 60.55 -2.19 -24.14
CA HIS A 48 60.60 -3.11 -25.32
C HIS A 48 60.29 -4.63 -25.20
N SER A 49 59.54 -5.29 -26.11
CA SER A 49 59.72 -5.36 -27.59
C SER A 49 58.49 -5.84 -28.42
N ARG A 50 58.30 -5.22 -29.60
CA ARG A 50 57.91 -5.70 -30.99
C ARG A 50 56.96 -6.92 -31.15
N SER A 51 56.00 -6.99 -32.09
CA SER A 51 55.97 -6.53 -33.50
C SER A 51 54.58 -6.70 -34.17
N GLN A 52 54.34 -5.86 -35.20
CA GLN A 52 53.58 -6.07 -36.47
C GLN A 52 52.05 -6.29 -36.42
N GLN A 53 51.26 -5.31 -36.88
CA GLN A 53 50.80 -5.04 -38.27
C GLN A 53 49.75 -6.05 -38.78
N GLN A 54 48.48 -5.62 -38.91
CA GLN A 54 47.84 -5.32 -40.21
C GLN A 54 46.34 -4.97 -40.06
N ARG A 55 45.93 -3.91 -40.77
CA ARG A 55 44.55 -3.57 -41.16
C ARG A 55 44.21 -4.32 -42.45
N ALA A 56 42.96 -4.74 -42.61
CA ALA A 56 42.23 -4.65 -43.89
C ALA A 56 40.72 -4.80 -43.71
N SER A 57 39.98 -4.11 -44.59
CA SER A 57 38.52 -3.98 -44.72
C SER A 57 37.87 -5.13 -45.51
N THR A 58 36.54 -4.97 -45.72
CA THR A 58 35.60 -5.62 -46.68
C THR A 58 35.05 -6.98 -46.22
N ALA A 59 33.79 -7.39 -46.48
CA ALA A 59 32.64 -6.89 -47.22
C ALA A 59 31.38 -7.71 -46.81
N SER A 60 30.23 -7.27 -47.33
CA SER A 60 28.86 -7.80 -47.26
C SER A 60 28.60 -9.16 -47.94
N LEU A 61 27.37 -9.66 -47.73
CA LEU A 61 26.58 -10.73 -48.41
C LEU A 61 26.33 -11.94 -47.47
N GLU A 62 25.13 -12.52 -47.33
CA GLU A 62 24.15 -12.83 -48.39
C GLU A 62 22.73 -13.10 -47.81
N HIS A 63 21.71 -12.70 -48.57
CA HIS A 63 20.29 -13.04 -48.40
C HIS A 63 19.94 -14.32 -49.17
N ALA A 64 18.95 -15.09 -48.69
CA ALA A 64 18.26 -16.11 -49.47
C ALA A 64 16.86 -15.60 -49.94
N PRO A 65 16.38 -15.97 -51.14
CA PRO A 65 15.16 -15.41 -51.74
C PRO A 65 13.91 -16.29 -51.57
N GLY A 66 12.74 -15.66 -51.51
CA GLY A 66 11.39 -16.28 -51.58
C GLY A 66 10.32 -15.19 -51.76
N PRO A 67 9.18 -15.46 -52.41
CA PRO A 67 8.85 -14.83 -53.70
C PRO A 67 8.03 -13.54 -53.61
N SER A 68 8.31 -12.69 -54.60
CA SER A 68 7.57 -11.50 -54.99
C SER A 68 6.10 -11.79 -55.31
N SER A 69 5.19 -11.14 -54.60
CA SER A 69 3.86 -10.80 -55.10
C SER A 69 3.66 -9.29 -54.93
N LEU A 70 3.23 -8.67 -56.02
CA LEU A 70 3.15 -7.23 -56.25
C LEU A 70 2.35 -6.52 -55.15
N GLU A 71 3.01 -5.67 -54.37
CA GLU A 71 2.37 -4.67 -53.52
C GLU A 71 1.69 -3.62 -54.40
N GLN A 72 0.37 -3.71 -54.51
CA GLN A 72 -0.46 -2.53 -54.70
C GLN A 72 -0.36 -1.68 -53.43
N GLN A 73 0.29 -0.52 -53.53
CA GLN A 73 0.23 0.54 -52.54
C GLN A 73 -1.22 0.98 -52.35
N GLN A 74 -1.93 0.38 -51.39
CA GLN A 74 -3.03 1.05 -50.71
C GLN A 74 -2.46 1.70 -49.45
N GLN A 75 -2.36 3.03 -49.50
CA GLN A 75 -2.24 3.88 -48.32
C GLN A 75 -3.38 3.56 -47.35
N GLN A 76 -3.12 2.66 -46.39
CA GLN A 76 -3.97 2.55 -45.20
C GLN A 76 -3.69 3.77 -44.33
N ARG A 77 -4.55 4.78 -44.47
CA ARG A 77 -4.70 5.85 -43.48
C ARG A 77 -4.98 5.22 -42.10
N PRO A 78 -4.45 5.78 -40.99
CA PRO A 78 -4.80 5.31 -39.65
C PRO A 78 -6.29 5.60 -39.39
N ARG A 79 -7.15 4.58 -39.51
CA ARG A 79 -8.61 4.71 -39.42
C ARG A 79 -9.17 4.91 -38.00
N GLY A 80 -8.34 4.98 -36.96
CA GLY A 80 -8.81 4.97 -35.56
C GLY A 80 -9.13 6.32 -34.90
N GLY A 81 -8.63 7.46 -35.41
CA GLY A 81 -8.70 8.75 -34.71
C GLY A 81 -10.05 9.49 -34.76
N PRO A 82 -10.68 9.68 -35.94
CA PRO A 82 -11.89 10.51 -36.08
C PRO A 82 -13.15 9.88 -35.48
N ALA A 83 -13.26 8.55 -35.53
CA ALA A 83 -14.43 7.82 -35.02
C ALA A 83 -14.53 7.89 -33.49
N LEU A 84 -13.39 7.74 -32.78
CA LEU A 84 -13.36 7.83 -31.32
C LEU A 84 -13.70 9.23 -30.81
N ALA A 85 -13.20 10.28 -31.50
CA ALA A 85 -13.49 11.66 -31.14
C ALA A 85 -14.97 12.01 -31.34
N ALA A 86 -15.60 11.53 -32.41
CA ALA A 86 -17.03 11.69 -32.64
C ALA A 86 -17.86 10.98 -31.56
N GLU A 87 -17.44 9.78 -31.15
CA GLU A 87 -18.10 9.02 -30.08
C GLU A 87 -17.99 9.71 -28.72
N VAL A 88 -16.80 10.23 -28.37
CA VAL A 88 -16.61 11.03 -27.16
C VAL A 88 -17.52 12.27 -27.17
N ALA A 89 -17.65 12.97 -28.30
CA ALA A 89 -18.53 14.13 -28.42
C ALA A 89 -20.01 13.75 -28.24
N ARG A 90 -20.46 12.63 -28.83
CA ARG A 90 -21.83 12.10 -28.66
C ARG A 90 -22.12 11.80 -27.19
N LEU A 91 -21.23 11.07 -26.53
CA LEU A 91 -21.36 10.71 -25.13
C LEU A 91 -21.30 11.94 -24.21
N ALA A 92 -20.45 12.93 -24.51
CA ALA A 92 -20.42 14.19 -23.76
C ALA A 92 -21.75 14.92 -23.86
N ALA A 93 -22.36 15.01 -25.04
CA ALA A 93 -23.69 15.58 -25.21
C ALA A 93 -24.78 14.79 -24.47
N ALA A 94 -24.67 13.45 -24.41
CA ALA A 94 -25.56 12.62 -23.61
C ALA A 94 -25.39 12.91 -22.10
N ARG A 95 -24.15 12.97 -21.61
CA ARG A 95 -23.84 13.30 -20.21
C ARG A 95 -24.40 14.65 -19.79
N GLU A 96 -24.26 15.68 -20.62
CA GLU A 96 -24.80 17.02 -20.31
C GLU A 96 -26.34 17.02 -20.25
N ARG A 97 -27.02 16.30 -21.15
CA ARG A 97 -28.48 16.09 -21.06
C ARG A 97 -28.89 15.38 -19.76
N LEU A 98 -28.12 14.36 -19.34
CA LEU A 98 -28.39 13.62 -18.10
C LEU A 98 -28.11 14.45 -16.84
N ARG A 99 -27.13 15.36 -16.88
CA ARG A 99 -26.85 16.31 -15.80
C ARG A 99 -27.92 17.40 -15.68
N ALA A 100 -28.51 17.82 -16.80
CA ALA A 100 -29.59 18.81 -16.83
C ALA A 100 -30.94 18.24 -16.36
N ALA A 101 -31.13 16.92 -16.41
CA ALA A 101 -32.34 16.24 -15.98
C ALA A 101 -32.55 16.34 -14.45
N ARG A 102 -33.77 16.68 -14.02
CA ARG A 102 -34.10 16.94 -12.60
C ARG A 102 -34.68 15.73 -11.88
N SER A 103 -35.13 14.73 -12.62
CA SER A 103 -35.72 13.50 -12.11
C SER A 103 -35.22 12.27 -12.86
N LEU A 104 -35.46 11.08 -12.30
CA LEU A 104 -35.16 9.83 -12.99
C LEU A 104 -35.96 9.68 -14.29
N ASP A 105 -37.21 10.15 -14.31
CA ASP A 105 -38.05 10.13 -15.51
C ASP A 105 -37.51 11.08 -16.59
N ASP A 106 -36.98 12.25 -16.22
CA ASP A 106 -36.29 13.14 -17.15
C ASP A 106 -35.05 12.47 -17.74
N LYS A 107 -34.27 11.76 -16.92
CA LYS A 107 -33.09 11.01 -17.37
C LYS A 107 -33.49 9.89 -18.33
N LEU A 108 -34.55 9.15 -18.02
CA LEU A 108 -35.08 8.09 -18.90
C LEU A 108 -35.53 8.67 -20.24
N ARG A 109 -36.26 9.79 -20.24
CA ARG A 109 -36.65 10.50 -21.48
C ARG A 109 -35.45 10.99 -22.28
N ALA A 110 -34.43 11.51 -21.61
CA ALA A 110 -33.19 11.95 -22.27
C ALA A 110 -32.43 10.78 -22.92
N LEU A 111 -32.42 9.60 -22.28
CA LEU A 111 -31.88 8.37 -22.85
C LEU A 111 -32.74 7.82 -23.98
N ASP A 112 -34.07 7.86 -23.87
CA ASP A 112 -34.98 7.42 -24.95
C ASP A 112 -34.82 8.24 -26.23
N ALA A 113 -34.37 9.49 -26.12
CA ALA A 113 -34.03 10.36 -27.25
C ALA A 113 -32.60 10.14 -27.79
N GLU A 114 -31.79 9.30 -27.14
CA GLU A 114 -30.43 8.99 -27.57
C GLU A 114 -30.48 7.95 -28.73
N PRO A 115 -29.85 8.23 -29.90
CA PRO A 115 -29.99 7.38 -31.08
C PRO A 115 -29.67 5.89 -30.91
N HIS A 116 -28.63 5.52 -30.15
CA HIS A 116 -28.30 4.10 -29.92
C HIS A 116 -29.36 3.43 -29.04
N VAL A 117 -29.82 4.13 -28.00
CA VAL A 117 -30.89 3.62 -27.12
C VAL A 117 -32.21 3.48 -27.88
N ALA A 118 -32.59 4.47 -28.69
CA ALA A 118 -33.81 4.44 -29.48
C ALA A 118 -33.79 3.32 -30.54
N GLY A 119 -32.64 3.11 -31.19
CA GLY A 119 -32.44 2.03 -32.15
C GLY A 119 -32.49 0.64 -31.51
N PHE A 120 -31.95 0.50 -30.30
CA PHE A 120 -31.93 -0.77 -29.58
C PHE A 120 -33.27 -1.14 -28.94
N PHE A 121 -33.96 -0.19 -28.30
CA PHE A 121 -35.21 -0.41 -27.55
C PHE A 121 -36.49 0.00 -28.32
N SER A 122 -36.58 -0.30 -29.62
CA SER A 122 -37.75 0.06 -30.48
C SER A 122 -39.12 -0.30 -29.85
N GLU A 123 -40.20 0.37 -30.29
CA GLU A 123 -41.55 0.35 -29.64
C GLU A 123 -42.08 -1.04 -29.23
N ALA A 124 -41.73 -2.11 -29.96
CA ALA A 124 -42.11 -3.50 -29.64
C ALA A 124 -41.46 -4.07 -28.35
N THR A 125 -40.39 -3.48 -27.83
CA THR A 125 -39.69 -3.90 -26.58
C THR A 125 -40.12 -3.12 -25.35
N ARG A 126 -40.82 -1.98 -25.52
CA ARG A 126 -41.27 -1.12 -24.40
C ARG A 126 -42.37 -1.77 -23.54
N GLY A 127 -43.14 -2.71 -24.11
CA GLY A 127 -44.31 -3.29 -23.42
C GLY A 127 -44.09 -4.61 -22.67
N GLY A 128 -42.99 -5.34 -22.91
CA GLY A 128 -42.84 -6.74 -22.45
C GLY A 128 -41.92 -6.97 -21.25
N VAL A 129 -40.67 -6.45 -21.29
CA VAL A 129 -39.65 -6.74 -20.25
C VAL A 129 -39.31 -5.56 -19.36
N MET A 130 -39.31 -4.35 -19.92
CA MET A 130 -39.04 -3.13 -19.16
C MET A 130 -40.14 -2.81 -18.13
N GLY A 131 -41.32 -3.43 -18.25
CA GLY A 131 -42.41 -3.30 -17.27
C GLY A 131 -42.17 -4.04 -15.95
N VAL A 132 -41.22 -4.99 -15.92
CA VAL A 132 -40.89 -5.81 -14.73
C VAL A 132 -39.74 -5.20 -13.92
N LEU A 133 -38.88 -4.42 -14.58
CA LEU A 133 -37.73 -3.77 -13.97
C LEU A 133 -38.13 -2.45 -13.30
N LYS A 134 -37.46 -2.12 -12.20
CA LYS A 134 -37.62 -0.81 -11.56
C LYS A 134 -37.09 0.28 -12.50
N PRO A 135 -37.65 1.51 -12.47
CA PRO A 135 -37.18 2.61 -13.32
C PRO A 135 -35.66 2.85 -13.26
N ARG A 136 -35.02 2.64 -12.09
CA ARG A 136 -33.57 2.76 -11.93
C ARG A 136 -32.80 1.67 -12.69
N GLU A 137 -33.31 0.44 -12.72
CA GLU A 137 -32.70 -0.68 -13.44
C GLU A 137 -32.80 -0.45 -14.95
N VAL A 138 -33.94 0.05 -15.42
CA VAL A 138 -34.13 0.48 -16.82
C VAL A 138 -33.13 1.58 -17.19
N TYR A 139 -32.93 2.56 -16.31
CA TYR A 139 -31.96 3.63 -16.49
C TYR A 139 -30.53 3.08 -16.65
N LEU A 140 -30.10 2.14 -15.80
CA LEU A 140 -28.77 1.54 -15.89
C LEU A 140 -28.53 0.81 -17.21
N LEU A 141 -29.51 0.01 -17.67
CA LEU A 141 -29.42 -0.69 -18.96
C LEU A 141 -29.38 0.29 -20.14
N LYS A 142 -30.18 1.36 -20.09
CA LYS A 142 -30.14 2.40 -21.12
C LYS A 142 -28.83 3.17 -21.11
N CYS A 143 -28.20 3.42 -19.95
CA CYS A 143 -26.86 4.00 -19.87
C CYS A 143 -25.80 3.08 -20.50
N LEU A 144 -25.87 1.77 -20.26
CA LEU A 144 -24.97 0.79 -20.88
C LEU A 144 -25.08 0.82 -22.42
N VAL A 145 -26.30 0.82 -22.95
CA VAL A 145 -26.53 0.90 -24.41
C VAL A 145 -26.11 2.26 -24.97
N ALA A 146 -26.44 3.36 -24.27
CA ALA A 146 -25.99 4.70 -24.66
C ALA A 146 -24.46 4.81 -24.67
N ALA A 147 -23.76 4.11 -23.77
CA ALA A 147 -22.30 3.99 -23.74
C ALA A 147 -21.73 3.12 -24.88
N GLY A 148 -22.58 2.57 -25.76
CA GLY A 148 -22.19 1.70 -26.85
C GLY A 148 -21.75 0.32 -26.39
N GLN A 149 -22.28 -0.19 -25.28
CA GLN A 149 -21.91 -1.48 -24.68
C GLN A 149 -23.06 -2.50 -24.72
N ASP A 150 -23.89 -2.39 -25.75
CA ASP A 150 -25.04 -3.23 -26.05
C ASP A 150 -24.70 -4.72 -26.22
N HIS A 151 -23.49 -5.04 -26.68
CA HIS A 151 -22.98 -6.40 -26.85
C HIS A 151 -22.91 -7.19 -25.53
N VAL A 152 -22.78 -6.50 -24.38
CA VAL A 152 -22.85 -7.12 -23.04
C VAL A 152 -24.17 -7.84 -22.81
N LEU A 153 -25.23 -7.42 -23.50
CA LEU A 153 -26.56 -8.01 -23.41
C LEU A 153 -26.75 -9.24 -24.34
N GLY A 154 -25.73 -9.64 -25.12
CA GLY A 154 -25.70 -10.92 -25.85
C GLY A 154 -26.02 -10.83 -27.35
N MET A 155 -25.18 -10.14 -28.13
CA MET A 155 -25.34 -10.00 -29.59
C MET A 155 -24.40 -10.86 -30.44
N GLU A 156 -23.37 -11.50 -29.88
CA GLU A 156 -22.37 -12.25 -30.66
C GLU A 156 -22.61 -13.77 -30.57
N LEU A 157 -23.49 -14.26 -31.44
CA LEU A 157 -23.44 -15.63 -31.95
C LEU A 157 -23.92 -15.58 -33.40
N ASP A 158 -23.05 -15.09 -34.27
CA ASP A 158 -23.00 -15.48 -35.67
C ASP A 158 -21.60 -15.12 -36.19
N TRP A 159 -21.16 -15.85 -37.22
CA TRP A 159 -19.89 -15.69 -37.97
C TRP A 159 -18.72 -16.60 -37.57
N ALA A 160 -18.83 -17.89 -37.95
CA ALA A 160 -17.84 -18.52 -38.84
C ALA A 160 -18.33 -19.89 -39.36
N GLY A 161 -18.81 -19.95 -40.61
CA GLY A 161 -18.89 -21.22 -41.35
C GLY A 161 -19.96 -21.28 -42.45
N GLY A 162 -19.55 -21.20 -43.71
CA GLY A 162 -20.26 -21.83 -44.83
C GLY A 162 -20.86 -20.89 -45.87
N SER A 163 -20.13 -20.73 -46.97
CA SER A 163 -20.66 -20.31 -48.28
C SER A 163 -21.81 -21.22 -48.74
N TYR A 164 -22.96 -20.68 -49.15
CA TYR A 164 -23.71 -21.09 -50.35
C TYR A 164 -24.82 -20.07 -50.65
N GLU A 165 -24.90 -19.66 -51.92
CA GLU A 165 -25.99 -18.86 -52.49
C GLU A 165 -27.31 -19.65 -52.49
N ARG A 166 -28.44 -19.01 -52.13
CA ARG A 166 -29.61 -18.84 -53.02
C ARG A 166 -30.83 -18.15 -52.37
N HIS A 167 -31.34 -17.20 -53.15
CA HIS A 167 -32.74 -16.79 -53.38
C HIS A 167 -33.55 -15.97 -52.34
N ARG A 168 -33.75 -14.70 -52.74
CA ARG A 168 -34.95 -13.84 -52.64
C ARG A 168 -36.25 -14.56 -52.20
N ASN A 169 -36.78 -14.18 -51.04
CA ASN A 169 -38.10 -13.51 -50.89
C ASN A 169 -38.43 -13.25 -49.41
N GLY A 170 -39.01 -12.08 -49.13
CA GLY A 170 -39.83 -11.84 -47.93
C GLY A 170 -39.08 -11.31 -46.71
N GLY A 171 -39.55 -10.18 -46.18
CA GLY A 171 -39.01 -9.54 -44.98
C GLY A 171 -39.12 -10.42 -43.73
N GLY A 172 -38.12 -10.29 -42.87
CA GLY A 172 -38.06 -10.94 -41.57
C GLY A 172 -36.76 -10.52 -40.89
N GLY A 173 -36.85 -9.51 -40.03
CA GLY A 173 -35.70 -8.95 -39.33
C GLY A 173 -34.98 -9.98 -38.48
N GLY A 174 -33.65 -10.01 -38.58
CA GLY A 174 -32.78 -10.70 -37.64
C GLY A 174 -33.08 -10.20 -36.23
N GLY A 175 -33.79 -11.01 -35.46
CA GLY A 175 -34.06 -10.74 -34.05
C GLY A 175 -32.81 -11.12 -33.25
N SER A 176 -32.25 -10.16 -32.51
CA SER A 176 -31.14 -10.40 -31.58
C SER A 176 -31.52 -11.50 -30.57
N ALA A 177 -30.58 -12.35 -30.14
CA ALA A 177 -30.80 -13.33 -29.06
C ALA A 177 -31.30 -12.68 -27.75
N LEU A 178 -30.96 -11.40 -27.50
CA LEU A 178 -31.57 -10.62 -26.43
C LEU A 178 -33.08 -10.41 -26.60
N ARG A 179 -33.59 -10.27 -27.84
CA ARG A 179 -35.02 -10.21 -28.13
C ARG A 179 -35.66 -11.52 -27.69
N GLU A 180 -35.09 -12.68 -28.00
CA GLU A 180 -35.60 -13.98 -27.53
C GLU A 180 -35.46 -14.21 -26.01
N ALA A 181 -34.37 -13.75 -25.39
CA ALA A 181 -34.17 -13.81 -23.93
C ALA A 181 -35.14 -12.88 -23.19
N LEU A 182 -35.35 -11.66 -23.71
CA LEU A 182 -36.35 -10.71 -23.24
C LEU A 182 -37.78 -11.26 -23.48
N TYR A 183 -38.08 -11.85 -24.63
CA TYR A 183 -39.39 -12.50 -24.88
C TYR A 183 -39.63 -13.72 -23.97
N SER A 184 -38.59 -14.50 -23.63
CA SER A 184 -38.66 -15.59 -22.65
C SER A 184 -38.93 -15.07 -21.25
N LEU A 185 -38.29 -13.97 -20.84
CA LEU A 185 -38.55 -13.27 -19.58
C LEU A 185 -39.96 -12.67 -19.48
N ALA A 186 -40.46 -12.06 -20.56
CA ALA A 186 -41.84 -11.56 -20.63
C ALA A 186 -42.88 -12.71 -20.61
N GLY A 187 -42.58 -13.84 -21.27
CA GLY A 187 -43.42 -15.04 -21.28
C GLY A 187 -43.51 -15.75 -19.92
N LEU A 188 -42.50 -15.60 -19.06
CA LEU A 188 -42.48 -16.14 -17.70
C LEU A 188 -43.35 -15.36 -16.71
N VAL A 189 -43.40 -14.03 -16.82
CA VAL A 189 -44.21 -13.18 -15.94
C VAL A 189 -45.71 -13.28 -16.29
N GLY A 190 -46.05 -13.47 -17.56
CA GLY A 190 -47.42 -13.76 -18.00
C GLY A 190 -47.98 -15.06 -17.40
N LYS A 191 -47.13 -16.08 -17.20
CA LYS A 191 -47.52 -17.39 -16.63
C LYS A 191 -47.73 -17.38 -15.12
N TRP A 192 -47.19 -16.41 -14.38
CA TRP A 192 -47.47 -16.27 -12.94
C TRP A 192 -48.85 -15.71 -12.63
N SER A 193 -49.54 -15.15 -13.63
CA SER A 193 -50.90 -14.65 -13.47
C SER A 193 -51.98 -15.70 -13.72
N SER A 194 -51.62 -16.88 -14.24
CA SER A 194 -52.56 -17.99 -14.50
C SER A 194 -51.85 -19.35 -14.43
N GLU A 195 -52.10 -20.04 -13.32
CA GLU A 195 -51.97 -21.49 -13.09
C GLU A 195 -50.57 -22.16 -13.10
N GLY A 196 -50.29 -22.86 -11.99
CA GLY A 196 -49.75 -24.23 -11.99
C GLY A 196 -48.36 -24.48 -12.58
N VAL A 197 -47.34 -24.38 -11.72
CA VAL A 197 -45.93 -24.78 -11.89
C VAL A 197 -45.71 -26.06 -12.70
N VAL A 198 -44.86 -26.02 -13.75
CA VAL A 198 -43.81 -27.02 -14.05
C VAL A 198 -42.65 -26.37 -14.85
N GLY A 199 -41.43 -26.48 -14.32
CA GLY A 199 -40.15 -26.39 -15.07
C GLY A 199 -39.26 -25.17 -14.82
N ASP A 200 -38.68 -25.04 -13.61
CA ASP A 200 -37.94 -23.82 -13.20
C ASP A 200 -36.53 -24.18 -12.64
N GLN A 201 -35.51 -24.22 -13.51
CA GLN A 201 -34.08 -24.20 -13.11
C GLN A 201 -33.27 -23.27 -14.01
N ALA A 202 -33.41 -23.35 -15.33
CA ALA A 202 -32.70 -22.48 -16.30
C ALA A 202 -33.14 -21.00 -16.22
N THR A 203 -34.43 -20.79 -15.99
CA THR A 203 -35.14 -19.50 -15.81
C THR A 203 -34.70 -18.74 -14.56
N SER A 204 -34.33 -19.45 -13.49
CA SER A 204 -33.79 -18.84 -12.26
C SER A 204 -32.38 -18.28 -12.45
N GLY A 205 -31.57 -18.92 -13.30
CA GLY A 205 -30.16 -18.57 -13.52
C GLY A 205 -29.98 -17.28 -14.32
N GLU A 206 -30.74 -17.07 -15.41
CA GLU A 206 -30.64 -15.85 -16.22
C GLU A 206 -31.09 -14.59 -15.47
N MET A 207 -32.13 -14.71 -14.64
CA MET A 207 -32.57 -13.61 -13.78
C MET A 207 -31.52 -13.25 -12.72
N GLU A 208 -30.81 -14.24 -12.19
CA GLU A 208 -29.70 -14.01 -11.26
C GLU A 208 -28.53 -13.31 -11.96
N LEU A 209 -28.19 -13.70 -13.20
CA LEU A 209 -27.18 -13.02 -14.01
C LEU A 209 -27.56 -11.56 -14.32
N LEU A 210 -28.83 -11.30 -14.65
CA LEU A 210 -29.31 -9.94 -14.87
C LEU A 210 -29.21 -9.09 -13.59
N ARG A 211 -29.55 -9.66 -12.42
CA ARG A 211 -29.38 -8.98 -11.12
C ARG A 211 -27.92 -8.68 -10.82
N GLN A 212 -27.01 -9.60 -11.11
CA GLN A 212 -25.57 -9.38 -10.97
C GLN A 212 -25.07 -8.26 -11.89
N LEU A 213 -25.50 -8.24 -13.16
CA LEU A 213 -25.21 -7.13 -14.08
C LEU A 213 -25.75 -5.81 -13.55
N LEU A 214 -27.01 -5.75 -13.14
CA LEU A 214 -27.64 -4.53 -12.62
C LEU A 214 -26.94 -4.00 -11.36
N LYS A 215 -26.46 -4.90 -10.48
CA LYS A 215 -25.62 -4.54 -9.35
C LYS A 215 -24.29 -3.95 -9.82
N PHE A 216 -23.59 -4.61 -10.75
CA PHE A 216 -22.33 -4.13 -11.31
C PHE A 216 -22.46 -2.74 -11.96
N LEU A 217 -23.49 -2.53 -12.76
CA LEU A 217 -23.80 -1.23 -13.38
C LEU A 217 -24.16 -0.17 -12.34
N GLY A 218 -24.95 -0.55 -11.32
CA GLY A 218 -25.32 0.33 -10.22
C GLY A 218 -24.12 0.81 -9.41
N ASP A 219 -23.18 -0.10 -9.13
CA ASP A 219 -21.93 0.19 -8.41
C ASP A 219 -21.05 1.21 -9.20
N ILE A 220 -20.97 1.07 -10.54
CA ILE A 220 -20.24 2.01 -11.41
C ILE A 220 -20.94 3.37 -11.47
N GLU A 221 -22.26 3.37 -11.70
CA GLU A 221 -23.06 4.60 -11.82
C GLU A 221 -22.98 5.45 -10.55
N GLU A 222 -23.02 4.82 -9.38
CA GLU A 222 -22.92 5.49 -8.08
C GLU A 222 -21.49 5.96 -7.79
N PHE A 223 -20.49 5.10 -7.97
CA PHE A 223 -19.12 5.45 -7.61
C PHE A 223 -18.51 6.51 -8.56
N TYR A 224 -18.77 6.41 -9.87
CA TYR A 224 -18.26 7.37 -10.86
C TYR A 224 -19.23 8.54 -11.13
N ASP A 225 -20.20 8.79 -10.25
CA ASP A 225 -21.14 9.92 -10.34
C ASP A 225 -20.42 11.27 -10.57
N CYS A 226 -19.27 11.47 -9.91
CA CYS A 226 -18.40 12.64 -10.02
C CYS A 226 -17.95 12.95 -11.46
N ILE A 227 -17.84 11.94 -12.34
CA ILE A 227 -17.49 12.11 -13.75
C ILE A 227 -18.65 11.85 -14.71
N GLY A 228 -19.83 11.49 -14.18
CA GLY A 228 -21.05 11.23 -14.95
C GLY A 228 -21.45 9.75 -15.05
N GLY A 229 -21.10 8.94 -14.05
CA GLY A 229 -21.51 7.53 -13.95
C GLY A 229 -20.95 6.67 -15.08
N ILE A 230 -21.76 5.73 -15.58
CA ILE A 230 -21.38 4.80 -16.66
C ILE A 230 -20.92 5.55 -17.92
N ILE A 231 -21.65 6.60 -18.32
CA ILE A 231 -21.31 7.43 -19.48
C ILE A 231 -19.99 8.18 -19.24
N GLY A 232 -19.81 8.73 -18.04
CA GLY A 232 -18.58 9.40 -17.64
C GLY A 232 -17.36 8.49 -17.67
N TYR A 233 -17.50 7.27 -17.16
CA TYR A 233 -16.47 6.23 -17.21
C TYR A 233 -16.06 5.94 -18.66
N GLN A 234 -17.03 5.71 -19.54
CA GLN A 234 -16.76 5.40 -20.94
C GLN A 234 -16.06 6.56 -21.66
N ILE A 235 -16.51 7.80 -21.46
CA ILE A 235 -15.84 8.99 -22.03
C ILE A 235 -14.37 9.02 -21.63
N MET A 236 -14.08 8.89 -20.33
CA MET A 236 -12.71 8.95 -19.81
C MET A 236 -11.84 7.82 -20.38
N ALA A 237 -12.37 6.60 -20.48
CA ALA A 237 -11.67 5.47 -21.07
C ALA A 237 -11.33 5.72 -22.54
N LEU A 238 -12.28 6.22 -23.33
CA LEU A 238 -12.06 6.54 -24.75
C LEU A 238 -11.04 7.68 -24.91
N GLU A 239 -11.12 8.75 -24.11
CA GLU A 239 -10.15 9.85 -24.16
C GLU A 239 -8.72 9.37 -23.90
N LEU A 240 -8.52 8.49 -22.90
CA LEU A 240 -7.23 7.90 -22.59
C LEU A 240 -6.74 6.92 -23.67
N LEU A 241 -7.64 6.14 -24.28
CA LEU A 241 -7.33 5.31 -25.45
C LEU A 241 -6.85 6.16 -26.63
N SER A 242 -7.56 7.25 -26.94
CA SER A 242 -7.18 8.20 -27.99
C SER A 242 -5.80 8.80 -27.74
N ALA A 243 -5.54 9.26 -26.51
CA ALA A 243 -4.25 9.83 -26.14
C ALA A 243 -3.12 8.82 -26.35
N SER A 244 -3.32 7.56 -25.96
CA SER A 244 -2.31 6.49 -26.11
C SER A 244 -1.99 6.15 -27.57
N LYS A 245 -2.96 6.27 -28.49
CA LYS A 245 -2.78 5.99 -29.93
C LYS A 245 -2.09 7.14 -30.68
N SER A 246 -2.16 8.36 -30.16
CA SER A 246 -1.55 9.53 -30.76
C SER A 246 -0.04 9.62 -30.44
N LYS A 247 0.82 9.18 -31.37
CA LYS A 247 2.29 9.35 -31.26
C LYS A 247 2.75 10.83 -31.17
N GLU A 248 1.87 11.76 -31.54
CA GLU A 248 2.13 13.21 -31.54
C GLU A 248 1.73 13.92 -30.24
N SER A 249 1.02 13.29 -29.30
CA SER A 249 0.66 13.95 -28.02
C SER A 249 1.75 13.84 -26.95
N LYS A 250 3.03 13.90 -27.35
CA LYS A 250 4.15 14.11 -26.42
C LYS A 250 4.02 15.42 -25.63
N HIS A 251 3.15 16.31 -26.08
CA HIS A 251 2.62 17.40 -25.30
C HIS A 251 1.09 17.30 -25.31
N ARG A 252 0.46 16.95 -24.18
CA ARG A 252 -0.87 17.52 -23.91
C ARG A 252 -0.68 19.02 -24.09
N HIS A 253 -1.55 19.68 -24.86
CA HIS A 253 -1.64 21.15 -24.82
C HIS A 253 -1.96 21.52 -23.38
N SER A 254 -0.92 21.77 -22.59
CA SER A 254 -1.09 22.29 -21.25
C SER A 254 -1.76 23.64 -21.43
N LYS A 255 -2.80 23.90 -20.66
CA LYS A 255 -3.33 25.28 -20.53
C LYS A 255 -2.29 26.20 -19.89
N ASP A 256 -1.22 25.63 -19.35
CA ASP A 256 -0.17 26.32 -18.62
C ASP A 256 0.94 26.75 -19.59
N LYS A 257 1.51 27.92 -19.31
CA LYS A 257 2.59 28.48 -20.12
C LYS A 257 3.91 27.74 -19.91
N PHE A 258 4.09 27.19 -18.70
CA PHE A 258 5.32 26.53 -18.28
C PHE A 258 5.02 25.46 -17.23
N VAL A 259 5.70 24.31 -17.34
CA VAL A 259 5.73 23.25 -16.32
C VAL A 259 7.13 22.67 -16.30
N ASP A 260 7.72 22.58 -15.11
CA ASP A 260 9.03 21.98 -14.88
C ASP A 260 9.01 21.13 -13.61
N PHE A 261 9.93 20.17 -13.55
CA PHE A 261 10.05 19.23 -12.43
C PHE A 261 11.44 19.34 -11.82
N HIS A 262 11.48 19.46 -10.50
CA HIS A 262 12.71 19.57 -9.72
C HIS A 262 12.80 18.43 -8.72
N VAL A 263 14.03 18.03 -8.38
CA VAL A 263 14.23 17.10 -7.27
C VAL A 263 13.85 17.83 -5.98
N PRO A 264 12.84 17.34 -5.22
CA PRO A 264 12.36 18.06 -4.06
C PRO A 264 13.40 18.05 -2.94
N SER A 265 13.66 19.20 -2.33
CA SER A 265 14.42 19.22 -1.07
C SER A 265 13.50 18.86 0.10
N GLY A 266 14.06 18.22 1.13
CA GLY A 266 13.29 17.75 2.28
C GLY A 266 14.19 17.24 3.40
N VAL A 267 13.58 16.85 4.51
CA VAL A 267 14.30 16.44 5.72
C VAL A 267 14.94 15.07 5.49
N ASN A 268 16.26 14.99 5.55
CA ASN A 268 16.98 13.71 5.61
C ASN A 268 17.16 13.27 7.06
N LEU A 269 16.42 12.24 7.48
CA LEU A 269 16.40 11.74 8.85
C LEU A 269 17.72 11.11 9.29
N LEU A 270 18.63 10.83 8.35
CA LEU A 270 19.97 10.31 8.63
C LEU A 270 21.00 11.40 8.92
N GLU A 271 20.79 12.61 8.38
CA GLU A 271 21.72 13.74 8.53
C GLU A 271 21.45 14.51 9.82
N ASP A 272 20.18 14.75 10.14
CA ASP A 272 19.75 15.42 11.37
C ASP A 272 18.99 14.43 12.29
N THR A 273 19.77 13.64 13.04
CA THR A 273 19.24 12.59 13.91
C THR A 273 18.51 13.13 15.14
N GLU A 274 18.86 14.33 15.60
CA GLU A 274 18.18 15.00 16.70
C GLU A 274 16.79 15.47 16.26
N TYR A 275 16.68 16.15 15.11
CA TYR A 275 15.39 16.52 14.54
C TYR A 275 14.55 15.30 14.18
N ALA A 276 15.15 14.23 13.63
CA ALA A 276 14.45 12.99 13.33
C ALA A 276 13.80 12.38 14.58
N SER A 277 14.53 12.35 15.70
CA SER A 277 14.03 11.88 16.99
C SER A 277 12.91 12.79 17.52
N GLN A 278 13.10 14.11 17.42
CA GLN A 278 12.12 15.10 17.85
C GLN A 278 10.81 15.01 17.05
N ALA A 279 10.92 14.88 15.73
CA ALA A 279 9.79 14.70 14.83
C ALA A 279 9.03 13.40 15.13
N ALA A 280 9.75 12.31 15.38
CA ALA A 280 9.13 11.04 15.75
C ALA A 280 8.42 11.13 17.11
N LEU A 281 8.97 11.87 18.06
CA LEU A 281 8.33 12.13 19.34
C LEU A 281 7.04 12.95 19.18
N TRP A 282 7.01 13.96 18.30
CA TRP A 282 5.76 14.65 17.95
C TRP A 282 4.71 13.70 17.36
N GLY A 283 5.15 12.72 16.56
CA GLY A 283 4.26 11.69 16.02
C GLY A 283 3.66 10.78 17.11
N ILE A 284 4.48 10.40 18.11
CA ILE A 284 3.99 9.62 19.25
C ILE A 284 3.07 10.45 20.14
N GLU A 285 3.43 11.69 20.47
CA GLU A 285 2.59 12.63 21.22
C GLU A 285 1.25 12.88 20.52
N GLY A 286 1.28 13.06 19.20
CA GLY A 286 0.11 13.28 18.35
C GLY A 286 -0.67 12.02 17.98
N LEU A 287 -0.30 10.83 18.45
CA LEU A 287 -0.95 9.57 18.12
C LEU A 287 -2.48 9.57 18.41
N PRO A 288 -2.99 10.20 19.49
CA PRO A 288 -4.43 10.38 19.70
C PRO A 288 -5.14 11.22 18.63
N GLU A 289 -4.42 11.96 17.80
CA GLU A 289 -4.97 12.76 16.71
C GLU A 289 -4.81 12.06 15.34
N LEU A 290 -4.23 10.85 15.32
CA LEU A 290 -3.99 10.08 14.11
C LEU A 290 -4.98 8.90 13.95
N GLY A 291 -5.39 8.65 12.72
CA GLY A 291 -5.96 7.38 12.26
C GLY A 291 -4.99 6.60 11.37
N GLU A 292 -5.38 5.38 10.99
CA GLU A 292 -4.70 4.59 9.97
C GLU A 292 -5.64 4.30 8.80
N ILE A 293 -5.13 4.42 7.57
CA ILE A 293 -5.88 4.10 6.35
C ILE A 293 -5.07 3.09 5.53
N TYR A 294 -5.60 1.90 5.31
CA TYR A 294 -4.90 0.82 4.63
C TYR A 294 -5.61 0.39 3.33
N PRO A 295 -5.01 0.59 2.14
CA PRO A 295 -5.48 -0.01 0.90
C PRO A 295 -5.08 -1.51 0.82
N ILE A 296 -6.03 -2.40 1.06
CA ILE A 296 -5.87 -3.87 1.10
C ILE A 296 -6.70 -4.57 -0.01
N GLY A 297 -6.92 -3.89 -1.14
CA GLY A 297 -7.68 -4.46 -2.27
C GLY A 297 -6.91 -5.43 -3.19
N GLY A 298 -5.66 -5.78 -2.86
CA GLY A 298 -4.76 -6.55 -3.73
C GLY A 298 -4.84 -8.07 -3.55
N ALA A 299 -4.93 -8.81 -4.66
CA ALA A 299 -4.81 -10.27 -4.68
C ALA A 299 -3.35 -10.73 -4.61
N GLY A 300 -3.14 -11.94 -4.07
CA GLY A 300 -1.86 -12.61 -3.91
C GLY A 300 -1.39 -13.38 -5.15
N ASP A 301 -2.00 -13.17 -6.32
CA ASP A 301 -1.68 -13.87 -7.58
C ASP A 301 -0.19 -13.89 -7.89
N ARG A 302 0.45 -12.72 -7.80
CA ARG A 302 1.88 -12.58 -8.12
C ARG A 302 2.77 -13.30 -7.11
N LEU A 303 2.26 -13.56 -5.91
CA LEU A 303 2.93 -14.35 -4.87
C LEU A 303 2.66 -15.85 -5.04
N GLY A 304 1.73 -16.24 -5.92
CA GLY A 304 1.24 -17.61 -6.01
C GLY A 304 0.49 -18.03 -4.74
N LEU A 305 -0.11 -17.07 -4.03
CA LEU A 305 -0.88 -17.35 -2.82
C LEU A 305 -2.30 -17.75 -3.22
N VAL A 306 -2.62 -19.02 -2.96
CA VAL A 306 -3.90 -19.65 -3.26
C VAL A 306 -4.43 -20.38 -2.05
N ASP A 307 -5.74 -20.52 -2.01
CA ASP A 307 -6.47 -21.37 -1.08
C ASP A 307 -6.22 -22.84 -1.40
N SER A 308 -5.95 -23.66 -0.39
CA SER A 308 -5.58 -25.07 -0.59
C SER A 308 -6.74 -25.93 -1.09
N ASP A 309 -7.97 -25.55 -0.76
CA ASP A 309 -9.15 -26.39 -0.96
C ASP A 309 -9.83 -26.03 -2.29
N THR A 310 -9.89 -24.74 -2.61
CA THR A 310 -10.55 -24.20 -3.80
C THR A 310 -9.57 -23.89 -4.94
N GLY A 311 -8.29 -23.68 -4.65
CA GLY A 311 -7.29 -23.23 -5.62
C GLY A 311 -7.43 -21.75 -6.04
N GLU A 312 -8.39 -21.01 -5.48
CA GLU A 312 -8.59 -19.59 -5.77
C GLU A 312 -7.48 -18.73 -5.16
N SER A 313 -7.13 -17.61 -5.79
CA SER A 313 -6.12 -16.72 -5.21
C SER A 313 -6.65 -15.93 -4.02
N LEU A 314 -5.87 -15.93 -2.94
CA LEU A 314 -6.18 -15.24 -1.70
C LEU A 314 -5.65 -13.79 -1.69
N PRO A 315 -6.19 -12.91 -0.82
CA PRO A 315 -5.61 -11.59 -0.57
C PRO A 315 -4.14 -11.65 -0.16
N ALA A 316 -3.33 -10.72 -0.68
CA ALA A 316 -1.91 -10.64 -0.31
C ALA A 316 -1.70 -10.44 1.21
N ALA A 317 -2.65 -9.78 1.89
CA ALA A 317 -2.63 -9.57 3.33
C ALA A 317 -2.61 -10.85 4.17
N LEU A 318 -3.08 -11.98 3.61
CA LEU A 318 -3.07 -13.29 4.25
C LEU A 318 -1.74 -14.03 4.10
N LEU A 319 -0.78 -13.52 3.32
CA LEU A 319 0.51 -14.17 3.11
C LEU A 319 1.17 -14.49 4.45
N PRO A 320 1.47 -15.78 4.76
CA PRO A 320 2.28 -16.15 5.91
C PRO A 320 3.70 -15.61 5.73
N TYR A 321 4.18 -14.84 6.70
CA TYR A 321 5.42 -14.09 6.63
C TYR A 321 5.97 -13.90 8.04
N CYS A 322 7.19 -14.39 8.28
CA CYS A 322 7.85 -14.38 9.60
C CYS A 322 6.94 -14.91 10.74
N GLY A 323 6.25 -16.03 10.48
CA GLY A 323 5.37 -16.72 11.41
C GLY A 323 3.94 -16.18 11.50
N ARG A 324 3.59 -15.11 10.77
CA ARG A 324 2.29 -14.41 10.89
C ARG A 324 1.77 -13.93 9.54
N SER A 325 0.50 -13.53 9.46
CA SER A 325 0.02 -12.87 8.24
C SER A 325 0.62 -11.46 8.10
N LEU A 326 0.73 -10.94 6.87
CA LEU A 326 1.15 -9.55 6.65
C LEU A 326 0.22 -8.54 7.35
N LEU A 327 -1.09 -8.81 7.41
CA LEU A 327 -2.04 -7.97 8.15
C LEU A 327 -1.74 -7.95 9.65
N GLU A 328 -1.45 -9.11 10.23
CA GLU A 328 -1.12 -9.21 11.66
C GLU A 328 0.18 -8.44 11.98
N GLY A 329 1.20 -8.55 11.14
CA GLY A 329 2.41 -7.72 11.25
C GLY A 329 2.11 -6.22 11.23
N LEU A 330 1.27 -5.78 10.28
CA LEU A 330 0.86 -4.38 10.15
C LEU A 330 0.18 -3.83 11.41
N ILE A 331 -0.68 -4.63 12.05
CA ILE A 331 -1.39 -4.24 13.28
C ILE A 331 -0.48 -4.30 14.51
N ARG A 332 0.45 -5.26 14.57
CA ARG A 332 1.43 -5.34 15.66
C ARG A 332 2.35 -4.13 15.71
N ASP A 333 2.78 -3.62 14.55
CA ASP A 333 3.53 -2.35 14.46
C ASP A 333 2.73 -1.16 15.03
N LEU A 334 1.43 -1.10 14.75
CA LEU A 334 0.54 -0.06 15.29
C LEU A 334 0.42 -0.17 16.81
N GLN A 335 0.16 -1.38 17.33
CA GLN A 335 0.07 -1.61 18.77
C GLN A 335 1.36 -1.26 19.51
N ALA A 336 2.53 -1.48 18.89
CA ALA A 336 3.80 -1.09 19.48
C ALA A 336 3.97 0.42 19.63
N ARG A 337 3.46 1.22 18.67
CA ARG A 337 3.46 2.69 18.77
C ARG A 337 2.50 3.19 19.86
N GLU A 338 1.32 2.58 19.94
CA GLU A 338 0.34 2.88 20.99
C GLU A 338 0.86 2.49 22.37
N PHE A 339 1.55 1.35 22.47
CA PHE A 339 2.22 0.92 23.68
C PHE A 339 3.33 1.88 24.07
N LEU A 340 4.14 2.37 23.12
CA LEU A 340 5.14 3.40 23.40
C LEU A 340 4.49 4.70 23.91
N HIS A 341 3.41 5.17 23.28
CA HIS A 341 2.64 6.32 23.77
C HIS A 341 2.17 6.08 25.22
N PHE A 342 1.60 4.90 25.51
CA PHE A 342 1.22 4.52 26.87
C PHE A 342 2.39 4.56 27.85
N LYS A 343 3.55 4.00 27.48
CA LYS A 343 4.74 3.95 28.35
C LYS A 343 5.30 5.35 28.66
N ILE A 344 5.18 6.30 27.73
CA ILE A 344 5.66 7.68 27.91
C ILE A 344 4.64 8.54 28.68
N PHE A 345 3.37 8.46 28.32
CA PHE A 345 2.34 9.42 28.79
C PHE A 345 1.35 8.82 29.79
N GLY A 346 1.42 7.53 30.08
CA GLY A 346 0.53 6.83 31.02
C GLY A 346 -0.91 6.68 30.54
N LYS A 347 -1.20 6.95 29.26
CA LYS A 347 -2.54 6.91 28.68
C LYS A 347 -2.57 5.96 27.48
N GLN A 348 -3.47 4.98 27.53
CA GLN A 348 -3.74 4.11 26.40
C GLN A 348 -4.54 4.88 25.34
N CYS A 349 -4.08 4.83 24.10
CA CYS A 349 -4.80 5.31 22.93
C CYS A 349 -5.00 4.13 21.99
N ILE A 350 -6.23 3.98 21.47
CA ILE A 350 -6.52 3.06 20.37
C ILE A 350 -6.76 3.89 19.11
N THR A 351 -5.83 3.77 18.17
CA THR A 351 -5.88 4.41 16.86
C THR A 351 -6.86 3.65 15.95
N PRO A 352 -7.88 4.33 15.38
CA PRO A 352 -8.88 3.70 14.52
C PRO A 352 -8.26 3.34 13.17
N VAL A 353 -8.65 2.18 12.64
CA VAL A 353 -8.11 1.62 11.40
C VAL A 353 -9.20 1.52 10.34
N ALA A 354 -9.05 2.28 9.27
CA ALA A 354 -9.91 2.20 8.09
C ALA A 354 -9.23 1.33 7.01
N ILE A 355 -9.92 0.31 6.51
CA ILE A 355 -9.35 -0.63 5.53
C ILE A 355 -10.18 -0.62 4.25
N MET A 356 -9.57 -0.21 3.14
CA MET A 356 -10.19 -0.35 1.83
C MET A 356 -9.93 -1.75 1.26
N THR A 357 -10.97 -2.51 0.97
CA THR A 357 -10.90 -3.87 0.40
C THR A 357 -11.42 -3.88 -1.04
N SER A 358 -11.54 -5.07 -1.63
CA SER A 358 -12.13 -5.32 -2.95
C SER A 358 -13.09 -6.50 -2.90
N SER A 359 -14.07 -6.55 -3.82
CA SER A 359 -14.89 -7.74 -4.06
C SER A 359 -14.18 -8.78 -4.93
N ALA A 360 -13.10 -8.39 -5.61
CA ALA A 360 -12.30 -9.31 -6.40
C ALA A 360 -11.79 -10.45 -5.52
N LYS A 361 -12.08 -11.69 -5.93
CA LYS A 361 -11.59 -12.92 -5.26
C LYS A 361 -11.94 -12.97 -3.78
N ASN A 362 -13.17 -12.58 -3.46
CA ASN A 362 -13.71 -12.58 -2.10
C ASN A 362 -12.85 -11.84 -1.06
N ASN A 363 -12.08 -10.84 -1.50
CA ASN A 363 -11.08 -10.20 -0.66
C ASN A 363 -11.70 -9.56 0.59
N HIS A 364 -12.84 -8.87 0.49
CA HIS A 364 -13.52 -8.29 1.65
C HIS A 364 -13.83 -9.32 2.74
N ALA A 365 -14.44 -10.46 2.38
CA ALA A 365 -14.83 -11.49 3.34
C ALA A 365 -13.60 -12.11 4.03
N HIS A 366 -12.55 -12.43 3.27
CA HIS A 366 -11.31 -12.94 3.82
C HIS A 366 -10.63 -11.98 4.81
N ILE A 367 -10.68 -10.67 4.57
CA ILE A 367 -10.14 -9.67 5.51
C ILE A 367 -11.00 -9.57 6.77
N ILE A 368 -12.34 -9.69 6.67
CA ILE A 368 -13.22 -9.79 7.85
C ILE A 368 -12.89 -11.04 8.65
N GLU A 369 -12.80 -12.19 7.99
CA GLU A 369 -12.59 -13.49 8.63
C GLU A 369 -11.28 -13.52 9.43
N ILE A 370 -10.17 -13.01 8.88
CA ILE A 370 -8.92 -12.94 9.64
C ILE A 370 -9.02 -11.96 10.82
N CYS A 371 -9.73 -10.84 10.68
CA CYS A 371 -9.97 -9.93 11.80
C CYS A 371 -10.78 -10.62 12.91
N GLU A 372 -11.86 -11.32 12.58
CA GLU A 372 -12.71 -12.02 13.54
C GLU A 372 -11.98 -13.20 14.21
N ARG A 373 -11.28 -14.02 13.42
CA ARG A 373 -10.45 -15.13 13.90
C ARG A 373 -9.39 -14.68 14.89
N LEU A 374 -8.78 -13.52 14.64
CA LEU A 374 -7.79 -12.90 15.53
C LEU A 374 -8.40 -11.95 16.55
N GLN A 375 -9.72 -12.02 16.80
CA GLN A 375 -10.44 -11.23 17.81
C GLN A 375 -10.19 -9.72 17.69
N TRP A 376 -10.20 -9.20 16.46
CA TRP A 376 -9.86 -7.82 16.12
C TRP A 376 -8.53 -7.36 16.71
N PHE A 377 -7.57 -8.30 16.80
CA PHE A 377 -6.23 -8.12 17.34
C PHE A 377 -6.22 -7.60 18.79
N GLY A 378 -7.29 -7.83 19.55
CA GLY A 378 -7.45 -7.29 20.90
C GLY A 378 -7.76 -5.79 20.95
N ARG A 379 -8.17 -5.18 19.83
CA ARG A 379 -8.45 -3.72 19.75
C ARG A 379 -9.94 -3.40 19.76
N GLY A 380 -10.80 -4.40 19.66
CA GLY A 380 -12.27 -4.27 19.56
C GLY A 380 -12.72 -3.91 18.15
N ARG A 381 -13.87 -4.48 17.74
CA ARG A 381 -14.41 -4.31 16.38
C ARG A 381 -14.72 -2.87 16.02
N GLU A 382 -15.18 -2.09 16.99
CA GLU A 382 -15.57 -0.68 16.82
C GLU A 382 -14.43 0.22 16.30
N ASN A 383 -13.18 -0.17 16.52
CA ASN A 383 -11.98 0.55 16.09
C ASN A 383 -11.54 0.20 14.66
N PHE A 384 -12.32 -0.63 13.95
CA PHE A 384 -12.09 -0.98 12.55
C PHE A 384 -13.28 -0.58 11.68
N ARG A 385 -12.98 -0.04 10.51
CA ARG A 385 -13.98 0.25 9.48
C ARG A 385 -13.49 -0.25 8.13
N LEU A 386 -14.06 -1.35 7.67
CA LEU A 386 -13.80 -1.87 6.33
C LEU A 386 -14.77 -1.24 5.34
N PHE A 387 -14.28 -0.90 4.15
CA PHE A 387 -15.09 -0.34 3.07
C PHE A 387 -14.60 -0.85 1.73
N GLU A 388 -15.52 -1.32 0.91
CA GLU A 388 -15.21 -2.11 -0.28
C GLU A 388 -15.28 -1.26 -1.55
N GLN A 389 -14.22 -1.31 -2.36
CA GLN A 389 -14.20 -0.64 -3.67
C GLN A 389 -14.96 -1.48 -4.71
N PRO A 390 -15.65 -0.83 -5.67
CA PRO A 390 -16.34 -1.54 -6.73
C PRO A 390 -15.37 -2.15 -7.74
N LEU A 391 -15.84 -3.16 -8.48
CA LEU A 391 -15.19 -3.59 -9.72
C LEU A 391 -15.58 -2.66 -10.85
N VAL A 392 -14.65 -2.47 -11.78
CA VAL A 392 -14.82 -1.60 -12.94
C VAL A 392 -14.60 -2.38 -14.22
N PRO A 393 -15.29 -2.02 -15.32
CA PRO A 393 -15.25 -2.80 -16.54
C PRO A 393 -13.90 -2.65 -17.23
N VAL A 394 -13.39 -3.76 -17.73
CA VAL A 394 -12.21 -3.78 -18.59
C VAL A 394 -12.61 -3.41 -20.01
N VAL A 395 -11.91 -2.46 -20.60
CA VAL A 395 -12.12 -1.88 -21.92
C VAL A 395 -11.06 -2.42 -22.90
N ASN A 396 -11.50 -2.90 -24.04
CA ASN A 396 -10.65 -3.35 -25.14
C ASN A 396 -9.91 -2.15 -25.76
N ALA A 397 -8.61 -2.32 -26.03
CA ALA A 397 -7.75 -1.28 -26.58
C ALA A 397 -8.08 -0.90 -28.04
N GLU A 398 -8.69 -1.80 -28.80
CA GLU A 398 -8.97 -1.61 -30.22
C GLU A 398 -10.16 -0.68 -30.45
N ASP A 399 -11.31 -1.04 -29.89
CA ASP A 399 -12.63 -0.46 -30.20
C ASP A 399 -13.28 0.25 -29.00
N GLY A 400 -12.73 0.14 -27.79
CA GLY A 400 -13.32 0.71 -26.59
C GLY A 400 -14.53 -0.05 -26.05
N LYS A 401 -14.81 -1.26 -26.53
CA LYS A 401 -15.87 -2.13 -26.01
C LYS A 401 -15.45 -2.80 -24.70
N TRP A 402 -16.40 -3.09 -23.83
CA TRP A 402 -16.16 -3.81 -22.59
C TRP A 402 -15.90 -5.28 -22.87
N LEU A 403 -14.88 -5.87 -22.23
CA LEU A 403 -14.68 -7.31 -22.29
C LEU A 403 -15.77 -8.03 -21.49
N ILE A 404 -16.25 -9.15 -22.02
CA ILE A 404 -17.25 -10.00 -21.37
C ILE A 404 -16.71 -11.43 -21.26
N SER A 405 -16.97 -12.05 -20.12
CA SER A 405 -16.75 -13.50 -19.97
C SER A 405 -17.87 -14.26 -20.67
N LYS A 406 -19.12 -13.84 -20.47
CA LYS A 406 -20.30 -14.31 -21.20
C LYS A 406 -21.36 -13.20 -21.21
N SER A 407 -22.44 -13.38 -21.94
CA SER A 407 -23.59 -12.47 -21.90
C SER A 407 -24.00 -12.16 -20.45
N LEU A 408 -24.24 -10.89 -20.16
CA LEU A 408 -24.55 -10.35 -18.83
C LEU A 408 -23.41 -10.39 -17.80
N ILE A 409 -22.21 -10.89 -18.15
CA ILE A 409 -21.05 -10.92 -17.24
C ILE A 409 -19.88 -10.14 -17.85
N PRO A 410 -19.77 -8.82 -17.55
CA PRO A 410 -18.58 -8.04 -17.84
C PRO A 410 -17.36 -8.55 -17.07
N VAL A 411 -16.18 -8.44 -17.68
CA VAL A 411 -14.91 -8.66 -16.98
C VAL A 411 -14.65 -7.45 -16.09
N GLY A 412 -14.77 -7.64 -14.78
CA GLY A 412 -14.53 -6.63 -13.75
C GLY A 412 -13.14 -6.72 -13.12
N LYS A 413 -12.47 -5.58 -12.92
CA LYS A 413 -11.22 -5.49 -12.13
C LYS A 413 -11.29 -4.31 -11.16
N PRO A 414 -10.48 -4.28 -10.09
CA PRO A 414 -10.40 -3.12 -9.22
C PRO A 414 -9.91 -1.86 -9.95
N GLY A 415 -10.49 -0.70 -9.60
CA GLY A 415 -10.22 0.62 -10.21
C GLY A 415 -8.98 1.36 -9.68
N GLY A 416 -8.05 0.66 -9.04
CA GLY A 416 -6.84 1.24 -8.46
C GLY A 416 -7.03 1.81 -7.05
N HIS A 417 -5.93 2.00 -6.33
CA HIS A 417 -5.98 2.37 -4.90
C HIS A 417 -6.35 3.85 -4.65
N GLY A 418 -6.38 4.70 -5.68
CA GLY A 418 -6.84 6.09 -5.57
C GLY A 418 -8.34 6.23 -5.28
N ALA A 419 -9.12 5.17 -5.49
CA ALA A 419 -10.54 5.13 -5.18
C ALA A 419 -10.83 5.40 -3.70
N ILE A 420 -9.82 5.21 -2.85
CA ILE A 420 -9.90 5.31 -1.39
C ILE A 420 -10.45 6.64 -0.91
N TRP A 421 -10.16 7.76 -1.59
CA TRP A 421 -10.54 9.09 -1.12
C TRP A 421 -12.02 9.39 -1.31
N LYS A 422 -12.51 9.21 -2.54
CA LYS A 422 -13.96 9.33 -2.83
C LYS A 422 -14.75 8.30 -2.03
N LEU A 423 -14.28 7.05 -2.01
CA LEU A 423 -14.97 5.98 -1.32
C LEU A 423 -15.03 6.22 0.20
N ALA A 424 -13.98 6.77 0.81
CA ALA A 424 -13.98 7.16 2.21
C ALA A 424 -15.04 8.24 2.50
N CYS A 425 -15.22 9.21 1.58
CA CYS A 425 -16.29 10.21 1.66
C CYS A 425 -17.67 9.55 1.55
N ASP A 426 -17.92 8.80 0.48
CA ASP A 426 -19.22 8.18 0.19
C ASP A 426 -19.68 7.22 1.31
N ARG A 427 -18.72 6.55 1.97
CA ARG A 427 -18.98 5.59 3.05
C ARG A 427 -18.92 6.20 4.46
N GLY A 428 -18.71 7.51 4.57
CA GLY A 428 -18.67 8.23 5.85
C GLY A 428 -17.48 7.87 6.75
N ILE A 429 -16.36 7.45 6.15
CA ILE A 429 -15.14 7.05 6.87
C ILE A 429 -14.48 8.25 7.55
N PHE A 430 -14.40 9.41 6.88
CA PHE A 430 -13.88 10.64 7.47
C PHE A 430 -14.69 11.05 8.70
N GLN A 431 -16.02 11.06 8.57
CA GLN A 431 -16.91 11.35 9.69
C GLN A 431 -16.73 10.38 10.87
N TRP A 432 -16.47 9.09 10.59
CA TRP A 432 -16.16 8.10 11.62
C TRP A 432 -14.81 8.39 12.29
N LEU A 433 -13.76 8.77 11.53
CA LEU A 433 -12.47 9.20 12.09
C LEU A 433 -12.61 10.45 12.95
N TYR A 434 -13.38 11.46 12.53
CA TYR A 434 -13.61 12.68 13.34
C TYR A 434 -14.34 12.39 14.65
N ARG A 435 -15.29 11.44 14.66
CA ARG A 435 -15.95 11.01 15.91
C ARG A 435 -14.98 10.37 16.89
N HIS A 436 -13.86 9.84 16.41
CA HIS A 436 -12.75 9.36 17.23
C HIS A 436 -11.73 10.47 17.56
N GLY A 437 -11.97 11.72 17.15
CA GLY A 437 -11.10 12.87 17.43
C GLY A 437 -9.85 12.95 16.54
N ARG A 438 -9.84 12.29 15.38
CA ARG A 438 -8.66 12.25 14.51
C ARG A 438 -8.62 13.47 13.60
N LYS A 439 -7.42 14.02 13.38
CA LYS A 439 -7.14 15.15 12.50
C LYS A 439 -6.29 14.74 11.30
N GLY A 440 -5.36 13.82 11.50
CA GLY A 440 -4.52 13.26 10.43
C GLY A 440 -4.64 11.74 10.35
N ALA A 441 -4.03 11.15 9.32
CA ALA A 441 -3.85 9.72 9.23
C ALA A 441 -2.55 9.35 8.52
N THR A 442 -2.01 8.19 8.86
CA THR A 442 -0.98 7.53 8.05
C THR A 442 -1.60 6.56 7.06
N VAL A 443 -1.03 6.49 5.86
CA VAL A 443 -1.52 5.65 4.75
C VAL A 443 -0.37 4.82 4.21
N ARG A 444 -0.49 3.49 4.21
CA ARG A 444 0.54 2.58 3.68
C ARG A 444 -0.03 1.26 3.18
N GLN A 445 0.67 0.64 2.24
CA GLN A 445 0.32 -0.69 1.72
C GLN A 445 0.79 -1.81 2.67
N VAL A 446 -0.03 -2.86 2.81
CA VAL A 446 0.25 -4.03 3.67
C VAL A 446 1.52 -4.81 3.29
N SER A 447 1.94 -4.73 2.02
CA SER A 447 3.08 -5.52 1.52
C SER A 447 4.45 -5.02 1.99
N ASN A 448 4.55 -3.77 2.47
CA ASN A 448 5.82 -3.17 2.88
C ASN A 448 6.09 -3.45 4.36
N VAL A 449 6.97 -4.42 4.62
CA VAL A 449 7.19 -5.00 5.96
C VAL A 449 8.16 -4.20 6.83
N VAL A 450 8.83 -3.18 6.27
CA VAL A 450 9.81 -2.34 7.02
C VAL A 450 9.29 -0.94 7.35
N ALA A 451 8.16 -0.52 6.78
CA ALA A 451 7.66 0.87 6.81
C ALA A 451 7.47 1.50 8.21
N ALA A 452 7.33 0.70 9.27
CA ALA A 452 7.14 1.16 10.64
C ALA A 452 8.12 0.50 11.62
N THR A 453 9.25 0.01 11.11
CA THR A 453 10.29 -0.69 11.91
C THR A 453 11.35 0.25 12.48
N ASP A 454 11.24 1.55 12.20
CA ASP A 454 12.06 2.62 12.75
C ASP A 454 11.24 3.91 12.97
N LEU A 455 11.94 5.02 13.21
CA LEU A 455 11.31 6.32 13.49
C LEU A 455 10.63 6.99 12.28
N THR A 456 10.82 6.50 11.05
CA THR A 456 10.44 7.23 9.81
C THR A 456 8.96 7.56 9.75
N LEU A 457 8.09 6.58 10.01
CA LEU A 457 6.64 6.77 9.91
C LEU A 457 6.15 7.80 10.93
N MET A 458 6.71 7.80 12.14
CA MET A 458 6.36 8.75 13.19
C MET A 458 6.96 10.13 12.98
N ALA A 459 8.17 10.22 12.41
CA ALA A 459 8.72 11.50 11.99
C ALA A 459 7.86 12.13 10.90
N LEU A 460 7.44 11.35 9.90
CA LEU A 460 6.52 11.80 8.85
C LEU A 460 5.20 12.32 9.45
N ALA A 461 4.54 11.53 10.29
CA ALA A 461 3.26 11.93 10.88
C ALA A 461 3.40 13.13 11.84
N GLY A 462 4.48 13.15 12.64
CA GLY A 462 4.77 14.21 13.58
C GLY A 462 5.02 15.55 12.91
N ILE A 463 5.78 15.60 11.82
CA ILE A 463 5.98 16.82 11.00
C ILE A 463 4.64 17.28 10.44
N GLY A 464 3.85 16.34 9.90
CA GLY A 464 2.53 16.60 9.34
C GLY A 464 1.61 17.33 10.31
N LEU A 465 1.42 16.76 11.50
CA LEU A 465 0.61 17.34 12.56
C LEU A 465 1.20 18.64 13.12
N ARG A 466 2.49 18.65 13.44
CA ARG A 466 3.14 19.78 14.12
C ARG A 466 3.12 21.05 13.29
N HIS A 467 3.28 20.92 11.98
CA HIS A 467 3.36 22.04 11.05
C HIS A 467 2.09 22.25 10.23
N ASN A 468 0.99 21.55 10.55
CA ASN A 468 -0.29 21.62 9.83
C ASN A 468 -0.12 21.42 8.31
N LYS A 469 0.72 20.46 7.91
CA LYS A 469 0.88 20.12 6.49
C LYS A 469 -0.30 19.28 6.02
N LYS A 470 -0.64 19.34 4.74
CA LYS A 470 -1.77 18.60 4.17
C LYS A 470 -1.41 17.19 3.75
N LEU A 471 -0.19 16.99 3.22
CA LEU A 471 0.27 15.71 2.71
C LEU A 471 1.79 15.57 2.83
N GLY A 472 2.25 14.42 3.29
CA GLY A 472 3.67 14.10 3.41
C GLY A 472 4.03 12.79 2.74
N PHE A 473 5.25 12.69 2.21
CA PHE A 473 5.80 11.47 1.61
C PHE A 473 7.03 10.97 2.38
N ALA A 474 7.06 9.70 2.78
CA ALA A 474 8.34 9.05 3.12
C ALA A 474 8.99 8.48 1.85
N SER A 475 10.24 8.86 1.61
CA SER A 475 10.95 8.57 0.37
C SER A 475 12.37 8.07 0.61
N CYS A 476 12.96 7.50 -0.42
CA CYS A 476 14.32 6.99 -0.41
C CYS A 476 14.94 7.04 -1.81
N GLU A 477 16.19 6.60 -1.92
CA GLU A 477 16.83 6.39 -3.22
C GLU A 477 16.02 5.40 -4.09
N ARG A 478 15.82 5.76 -5.37
CA ARG A 478 15.21 4.89 -6.39
C ARG A 478 16.27 3.99 -7.03
N ARG A 479 16.00 2.69 -7.10
CA ARG A 479 16.90 1.73 -7.77
C ARG A 479 16.68 1.74 -9.29
N PRO A 480 17.72 1.55 -10.12
CA PRO A 480 17.57 1.34 -11.56
C PRO A 480 16.62 0.18 -11.86
N GLY A 481 15.73 0.36 -12.84
CA GLY A 481 14.74 -0.65 -13.25
C GLY A 481 13.61 -0.93 -12.24
N ALA A 482 13.51 -0.16 -11.14
CA ALA A 482 12.42 -0.32 -10.19
C ALA A 482 11.07 0.14 -10.77
N THR A 483 9.99 -0.59 -10.48
CA THR A 483 8.63 -0.27 -10.94
C THR A 483 7.88 0.67 -9.99
N GLU A 484 8.62 1.55 -9.32
CA GLU A 484 8.10 2.58 -8.42
C GLU A 484 8.17 3.95 -9.11
N GLY A 485 7.14 4.77 -8.90
CA GLY A 485 7.12 6.17 -9.32
C GLY A 485 8.14 7.01 -8.56
N VAL A 486 8.21 8.31 -8.89
CA VAL A 486 9.10 9.26 -8.24
C VAL A 486 8.32 10.45 -7.67
N ASN A 487 8.82 10.99 -6.56
CA ASN A 487 8.33 12.25 -6.03
C ASN A 487 9.10 13.41 -6.65
N VAL A 488 8.38 14.45 -7.06
CA VAL A 488 8.91 15.63 -7.76
C VAL A 488 8.36 16.89 -7.11
N LEU A 489 9.15 17.96 -7.10
CA LEU A 489 8.64 19.31 -6.90
C LEU A 489 8.17 19.83 -8.26
N ILE A 490 6.87 20.09 -8.40
CA ILE A 490 6.32 20.74 -9.60
C ILE A 490 6.47 22.26 -9.46
N GLU A 491 6.92 22.90 -10.55
CA GLU A 491 6.89 24.34 -10.74
C GLU A 491 6.09 24.64 -12.01
N LYS A 492 5.04 25.44 -11.89
CA LYS A 492 4.12 25.70 -13.00
C LYS A 492 3.72 27.17 -13.09
N GLU A 493 3.77 27.74 -14.30
CA GLU A 493 3.19 29.06 -14.60
C GLU A 493 1.82 28.87 -15.25
N ASN A 494 0.80 29.31 -14.55
CA ASN A 494 -0.59 29.24 -14.99
C ASN A 494 -0.86 30.24 -16.12
N SER A 495 -1.96 30.03 -16.86
CA SER A 495 -2.39 30.95 -17.93
C SER A 495 -2.60 32.40 -17.46
N ASP A 496 -3.00 32.59 -16.20
CA ASP A 496 -3.18 33.89 -15.53
C ASP A 496 -1.86 34.56 -15.07
N GLY A 497 -0.71 33.90 -15.26
CA GLY A 497 0.61 34.40 -14.87
C GLY A 497 0.98 34.12 -13.40
N LEU A 498 0.15 33.42 -12.64
CA LEU A 498 0.48 32.97 -11.29
C LEU A 498 1.35 31.72 -11.30
N TRP A 499 2.21 31.58 -10.30
CA TRP A 499 3.13 30.46 -10.14
C TRP A 499 2.59 29.48 -9.11
N THR A 500 2.68 28.19 -9.41
CA THR A 500 2.14 27.10 -8.58
C THR A 500 3.24 26.11 -8.25
N TYR A 501 3.33 25.75 -6.96
CA TYR A 501 4.33 24.82 -6.43
C TYR A 501 3.69 23.75 -5.54
N GLY A 502 4.26 22.54 -5.57
CA GLY A 502 3.82 21.42 -4.73
C GLY A 502 4.70 20.19 -4.94
N ILE A 503 4.81 19.33 -3.94
CA ILE A 503 5.42 18.02 -4.10
C ILE A 503 4.32 17.05 -4.53
N THR A 504 4.54 16.39 -5.67
CA THR A 504 3.63 15.38 -6.24
C THR A 504 4.40 14.13 -6.67
N CYS A 505 3.69 13.12 -7.16
CA CYS A 505 4.23 11.88 -7.66
C CYS A 505 3.95 11.70 -9.16
N ILE A 506 4.97 11.26 -9.88
CA ILE A 506 4.85 10.79 -11.26
C ILE A 506 5.02 9.27 -11.26
N GLU A 507 4.07 8.56 -11.86
CA GLU A 507 4.14 7.10 -11.99
C GLU A 507 5.20 6.64 -12.99
N TYR A 508 5.82 5.50 -12.72
CA TYR A 508 6.88 4.95 -13.58
C TYR A 508 6.40 4.69 -15.02
N THR A 509 5.11 4.40 -15.19
CA THR A 509 4.52 4.21 -16.52
C THR A 509 4.45 5.48 -17.35
N GLU A 510 4.54 6.65 -16.71
CA GLU A 510 4.42 7.97 -17.32
C GLU A 510 5.76 8.72 -17.46
N PHE A 511 6.89 8.10 -17.09
CA PHE A 511 8.20 8.76 -17.18
C PHE A 511 8.53 9.26 -18.58
N GLU A 512 8.25 8.45 -19.61
CA GLU A 512 8.43 8.84 -21.01
C GLU A 512 7.61 10.08 -21.38
N LYS A 513 6.38 10.19 -20.85
CA LYS A 513 5.47 11.32 -21.10
C LYS A 513 5.97 12.61 -20.44
N TYR A 514 6.57 12.51 -19.27
CA TYR A 514 7.06 13.66 -18.50
C TYR A 514 8.56 13.92 -18.62
N GLY A 515 9.28 13.17 -19.47
CA GLY A 515 10.71 13.34 -19.67
C GLY A 515 11.57 12.97 -18.45
N ILE A 516 11.06 12.13 -17.56
CA ILE A 516 11.77 11.71 -16.35
C ILE A 516 12.86 10.69 -16.74
N PRO A 517 14.15 10.97 -16.49
CA PRO A 517 15.23 10.08 -16.87
C PRO A 517 15.25 8.83 -16.00
N GLU A 518 15.54 7.67 -16.60
CA GLU A 518 15.86 6.46 -15.85
C GLU A 518 17.26 6.60 -15.20
N PRO A 519 17.43 6.22 -13.91
CA PRO A 519 18.74 6.14 -13.28
C PRO A 519 19.62 5.15 -14.05
N THR A 520 20.69 5.64 -14.67
CA THR A 520 21.66 4.77 -15.35
C THR A 520 22.73 4.30 -14.36
N ALA A 521 23.08 3.01 -14.40
CA ALA A 521 24.09 2.41 -13.52
C ALA A 521 25.53 2.93 -13.77
N ILE A 522 25.74 3.76 -14.81
CA ILE A 522 27.06 4.03 -15.38
C ILE A 522 27.64 5.39 -14.99
N ASN A 523 26.85 6.36 -14.51
CA ASN A 523 27.39 7.69 -14.30
C ASN A 523 27.50 8.04 -12.82
N GLY A 524 28.74 8.12 -12.33
CA GLY A 524 29.13 8.96 -11.20
C GLY A 524 28.96 10.46 -11.49
N SER A 525 27.94 10.85 -12.25
CA SER A 525 27.62 12.24 -12.57
C SER A 525 26.75 12.83 -11.47
N LEU A 526 27.07 14.06 -11.08
CA LEU A 526 26.40 14.97 -10.15
C LEU A 526 24.93 15.31 -10.47
N GLN A 527 24.21 14.51 -11.25
CA GLN A 527 22.79 14.73 -11.55
C GLN A 527 21.94 14.18 -10.41
N ALA A 528 21.15 15.05 -9.77
CA ALA A 528 20.26 14.63 -8.69
C ALA A 528 19.17 13.70 -9.25
N ASN A 529 19.10 12.48 -8.71
CA ASN A 529 18.06 11.52 -9.07
C ASN A 529 16.79 11.81 -8.29
N TYR A 530 15.64 11.78 -8.96
CA TYR A 530 14.36 11.89 -8.29
C TYR A 530 14.15 10.73 -7.29
N PRO A 531 13.68 11.03 -6.08
CA PRO A 531 13.48 10.02 -5.05
C PRO A 531 12.30 9.10 -5.36
N ALA A 532 12.37 7.86 -4.89
CA ALA A 532 11.30 6.89 -5.04
C ALA A 532 10.08 7.28 -4.21
N ASN A 533 8.90 7.22 -4.83
CA ASN A 533 7.65 7.21 -4.08
C ASN A 533 7.43 5.82 -3.47
N THR A 534 7.38 5.76 -2.14
CA THR A 534 7.20 4.49 -1.41
C THR A 534 5.76 4.20 -1.02
N ASN A 535 4.83 5.12 -1.33
CA ASN A 535 3.42 5.03 -0.94
C ASN A 535 3.19 4.91 0.58
N ILE A 536 4.10 5.49 1.36
CA ILE A 536 3.93 5.77 2.78
C ILE A 536 3.64 7.27 2.91
N LEU A 537 2.41 7.59 3.29
CA LEU A 537 1.90 8.95 3.31
C LEU A 537 1.44 9.35 4.71
N TYR A 538 1.58 10.64 5.02
CA TYR A 538 0.77 11.31 6.03
C TYR A 538 -0.27 12.16 5.31
N VAL A 539 -1.51 12.19 5.80
CA VAL A 539 -2.57 13.05 5.29
C VAL A 539 -3.26 13.82 6.41
N ASP A 540 -3.59 15.08 6.15
CA ASP A 540 -4.60 15.82 6.89
C ASP A 540 -5.99 15.38 6.43
N LEU A 541 -6.85 14.96 7.37
CA LEU A 541 -8.14 14.35 7.05
C LEU A 541 -9.12 15.35 6.42
N GLN A 542 -9.11 16.60 6.88
CA GLN A 542 -9.99 17.63 6.34
C GLN A 542 -9.61 17.94 4.88
N ALA A 543 -8.33 18.16 4.62
CA ALA A 543 -7.84 18.45 3.28
C ALA A 543 -8.15 17.32 2.27
N VAL A 544 -8.00 16.05 2.66
CA VAL A 544 -8.33 14.94 1.75
C VAL A 544 -9.82 14.71 1.59
N GLU A 545 -10.65 15.02 2.58
CA GLU A 545 -12.11 14.97 2.45
C GLU A 545 -12.64 16.06 1.51
N GLU A 546 -12.08 17.27 1.56
CA GLU A 546 -12.41 18.36 0.63
C GLU A 546 -12.19 17.92 -0.83
N VAL A 547 -11.10 17.20 -1.10
CA VAL A 547 -10.83 16.63 -2.43
C VAL A 547 -11.73 15.42 -2.72
N GLY A 548 -11.87 14.49 -1.78
CA GLY A 548 -12.66 13.27 -1.95
C GLY A 548 -14.16 13.51 -2.17
N SER A 549 -14.69 14.60 -1.62
CA SER A 549 -16.09 15.02 -1.77
C SER A 549 -16.38 15.81 -3.05
N CYS A 550 -15.33 16.20 -3.81
CA CYS A 550 -15.50 16.93 -5.07
C CYS A 550 -16.36 16.14 -6.07
N LYS A 551 -17.31 16.84 -6.71
CA LYS A 551 -18.20 16.26 -7.73
C LYS A 551 -17.60 16.33 -9.14
N ASN A 552 -16.30 16.05 -9.24
CA ASN A 552 -15.53 16.07 -10.49
C ASN A 552 -14.35 15.07 -10.42
N ALA A 553 -13.52 15.01 -11.46
CA ALA A 553 -12.41 14.05 -11.54
C ALA A 553 -11.33 14.20 -10.45
N SER A 554 -11.24 15.33 -9.74
CA SER A 554 -10.27 15.53 -8.65
C SER A 554 -10.45 14.54 -7.50
N SER A 555 -11.67 14.04 -7.26
CA SER A 555 -11.92 13.01 -6.24
C SER A 555 -11.37 11.63 -6.61
N LEU A 556 -10.92 11.47 -7.86
CA LEU A 556 -10.31 10.26 -8.42
C LEU A 556 -8.88 10.59 -8.90
N PRO A 557 -7.93 10.86 -7.99
CA PRO A 557 -6.62 11.36 -8.37
C PRO A 557 -5.82 10.38 -9.25
N GLY A 558 -5.05 10.93 -10.20
CA GLY A 558 -4.14 10.14 -11.04
C GLY A 558 -4.82 9.11 -11.94
N ILE A 559 -5.97 9.47 -12.55
CA ILE A 559 -6.66 8.56 -13.50
C ILE A 559 -5.74 8.22 -14.68
N VAL A 560 -5.51 6.92 -14.87
CA VAL A 560 -4.74 6.35 -15.99
C VAL A 560 -5.46 5.13 -16.56
N LEU A 561 -5.08 4.76 -17.78
CA LEU A 561 -5.51 3.53 -18.44
C LEU A 561 -4.26 2.77 -18.88
N ASN A 562 -3.86 1.75 -18.12
CA ASN A 562 -2.66 0.99 -18.43
C ASN A 562 -2.92 -0.08 -19.50
N LEU A 563 -2.37 0.14 -20.69
CA LEU A 563 -2.51 -0.76 -21.86
C LEU A 563 -1.25 -1.63 -22.09
N LYS A 564 -0.22 -1.53 -21.23
CA LYS A 564 1.05 -2.24 -21.44
C LYS A 564 0.95 -3.75 -21.21
N LYS A 565 -0.12 -4.23 -20.55
CA LYS A 565 -0.32 -5.64 -20.22
C LYS A 565 -1.63 -6.13 -20.83
N SER A 566 -1.62 -7.34 -21.36
CA SER A 566 -2.86 -7.99 -21.75
C SER A 566 -3.69 -8.36 -20.52
N VAL A 567 -4.99 -8.45 -20.73
CA VAL A 567 -5.97 -8.83 -19.72
C VAL A 567 -6.39 -10.27 -19.98
N SER A 568 -5.98 -11.17 -19.08
CA SER A 568 -6.48 -12.54 -19.03
C SER A 568 -7.88 -12.60 -18.41
N TYR A 569 -8.76 -13.41 -18.98
CA TYR A 569 -10.11 -13.72 -18.50
C TYR A 569 -10.57 -15.08 -19.03
N VAL A 570 -11.60 -15.67 -18.42
CA VAL A 570 -12.21 -16.92 -18.90
C VAL A 570 -13.47 -16.59 -19.67
N ASP A 571 -13.63 -17.16 -20.87
CA ASP A 571 -14.80 -16.96 -21.70
C ASP A 571 -15.97 -17.91 -21.32
N HIS A 572 -17.07 -17.82 -22.06
CA HIS A 572 -18.28 -18.60 -21.82
C HIS A 572 -18.11 -20.11 -22.05
N LEU A 573 -17.05 -20.51 -22.77
CA LEU A 573 -16.69 -21.91 -23.05
C LEU A 573 -15.70 -22.46 -22.02
N GLY A 574 -15.22 -21.62 -21.09
CA GLY A 574 -14.23 -21.99 -20.09
C GLY A 574 -12.78 -21.88 -20.56
N PHE A 575 -12.52 -21.26 -21.72
CA PHE A 575 -11.16 -21.07 -22.22
C PHE A 575 -10.51 -19.81 -21.64
N GLU A 576 -9.23 -19.92 -21.27
CA GLU A 576 -8.42 -18.76 -20.93
C GLU A 576 -8.16 -17.92 -22.17
N CYS A 577 -8.76 -16.73 -22.19
CA CYS A 577 -8.59 -15.71 -23.20
C CYS A 577 -7.65 -14.61 -22.70
N SER A 578 -6.98 -13.91 -23.63
CA SER A 578 -6.14 -12.76 -23.32
C SER A 578 -6.33 -11.68 -24.39
N ALA A 579 -6.78 -10.50 -23.99
CA ALA A 579 -7.03 -9.38 -24.89
C ALA A 579 -6.14 -8.17 -24.55
N ALA A 580 -5.79 -7.37 -25.56
CA ALA A 580 -5.20 -6.06 -25.33
C ALA A 580 -6.30 -5.12 -24.79
N GLY A 581 -6.12 -4.64 -23.56
CA GLY A 581 -7.14 -3.84 -22.89
C GLY A 581 -6.68 -3.34 -21.53
N GLY A 582 -7.49 -2.49 -20.92
CA GLY A 582 -7.20 -1.90 -19.63
C GLY A 582 -8.47 -1.53 -18.89
N ARG A 583 -8.33 -0.97 -17.69
CA ARG A 583 -9.45 -0.35 -16.95
C ARG A 583 -8.99 0.99 -16.40
N LEU A 584 -9.93 1.88 -16.08
CA LEU A 584 -9.57 3.11 -15.39
C LEU A 584 -8.97 2.74 -14.03
N GLU A 585 -7.74 3.19 -13.80
CA GLU A 585 -7.04 3.08 -12.54
C GLU A 585 -6.81 4.49 -12.00
N CYS A 586 -6.94 4.68 -10.70
CA CYS A 586 -6.54 5.90 -10.01
C CYS A 586 -5.54 5.57 -8.90
N THR A 587 -4.72 6.55 -8.52
CA THR A 587 -3.60 6.39 -7.60
C THR A 587 -3.77 7.27 -6.37
N MET A 588 -3.41 6.76 -5.18
CA MET A 588 -3.75 7.43 -3.92
C MET A 588 -2.84 8.64 -3.65
N GLN A 589 -1.57 8.52 -4.03
CA GLN A 589 -0.52 9.52 -3.91
C GLN A 589 -0.77 10.76 -4.77
N ASN A 590 -1.46 10.63 -5.90
CA ASN A 590 -1.75 11.75 -6.79
C ASN A 590 -2.83 12.69 -6.23
N ILE A 591 -3.38 12.43 -5.04
CA ILE A 591 -4.16 13.44 -4.32
C ILE A 591 -3.34 14.72 -4.08
N ALA A 592 -2.01 14.58 -4.03
CA ALA A 592 -1.03 15.67 -4.00
C ALA A 592 -1.24 16.73 -5.08
N ASP A 593 -1.74 16.36 -6.26
CA ASP A 593 -1.99 17.29 -7.37
C ASP A 593 -3.02 18.37 -7.00
N ASN A 594 -3.81 18.15 -5.94
CA ASN A 594 -4.78 19.12 -5.41
C ASN A 594 -4.22 19.99 -4.26
N PHE A 595 -2.98 19.74 -3.81
CA PHE A 595 -2.36 20.45 -2.69
C PHE A 595 -1.15 21.26 -3.17
N VAL A 596 -1.45 22.33 -3.87
CA VAL A 596 -0.46 23.25 -4.43
C VAL A 596 -0.62 24.65 -3.86
N ASN A 597 0.49 25.33 -3.65
CA ASN A 597 0.55 26.70 -3.16
C ASN A 597 0.79 27.65 -4.34
N MET A 598 0.04 28.76 -4.39
CA MET A 598 0.10 29.75 -5.46
C MET A 598 0.81 31.03 -5.02
N TYR A 599 1.60 31.60 -5.92
CA TYR A 599 2.41 32.80 -5.69
C TYR A 599 2.31 33.74 -6.89
N SER A 600 2.47 35.04 -6.64
CA SER A 600 2.44 36.07 -7.68
C SER A 600 3.77 36.23 -8.42
N TYR A 601 4.79 35.48 -8.06
CA TYR A 601 6.12 35.52 -8.65
C TYR A 601 6.74 34.12 -8.64
N ARG A 602 7.72 33.91 -9.52
CA ARG A 602 8.52 32.68 -9.54
C ARG A 602 9.41 32.62 -8.31
N CYS A 603 9.23 31.62 -7.47
CA CYS A 603 10.00 31.43 -6.25
C CYS A 603 11.41 30.89 -6.55
N SER A 604 12.40 31.31 -5.75
CA SER A 604 13.75 30.73 -5.75
C SER A 604 13.83 29.51 -4.84
N LYS A 605 14.99 28.83 -4.79
CA LYS A 605 15.25 27.65 -3.93
C LYS A 605 14.80 27.85 -2.48
N GLY A 606 14.22 26.81 -1.85
CA GLY A 606 13.88 26.76 -0.43
C GLY A 606 12.38 26.92 -0.10
N ILE A 607 11.52 27.01 -1.11
CA ILE A 607 10.07 27.18 -0.95
C ILE A 607 9.40 25.96 -0.27
N GLU A 608 10.03 24.79 -0.34
CA GLU A 608 9.49 23.50 0.13
C GLU A 608 9.10 23.52 1.62
N SER A 609 9.76 24.34 2.44
CA SER A 609 9.40 24.50 3.86
C SER A 609 8.05 25.20 4.08
N GLU A 610 7.60 26.01 3.11
CA GLU A 610 6.36 26.78 3.14
C GLU A 610 5.19 26.02 2.49
N LEU A 611 5.46 24.99 1.68
CA LEU A 611 4.44 24.25 0.94
C LEU A 611 3.54 23.40 1.86
N ASP A 612 2.30 23.17 1.42
CA ASP A 612 1.35 22.29 2.09
C ASP A 612 1.76 20.81 2.01
N THR A 613 2.56 20.48 0.98
CA THR A 613 3.11 19.16 0.70
C THR A 613 4.58 19.09 1.11
N PHE A 614 5.01 17.99 1.73
CA PHE A 614 6.39 17.83 2.20
C PHE A 614 6.91 16.40 1.99
N ILE A 615 8.22 16.22 2.16
CA ILE A 615 8.90 14.93 1.97
C ILE A 615 9.95 14.71 3.06
N VAL A 616 10.07 13.45 3.51
CA VAL A 616 11.15 12.99 4.39
C VAL A 616 11.94 11.89 3.70
N TYR A 617 13.25 11.84 3.96
CA TYR A 617 14.18 10.88 3.39
C TYR A 617 14.79 9.98 4.47
N ASN A 618 14.97 8.71 4.12
CA ASN A 618 15.75 7.76 4.90
C ASN A 618 16.30 6.64 3.98
N GLU A 619 17.10 5.73 4.54
CA GLU A 619 17.65 4.57 3.86
C GLU A 619 16.55 3.68 3.31
N ARG A 620 16.70 3.21 2.07
CA ARG A 620 15.69 2.38 1.39
C ARG A 620 15.23 1.18 2.23
N LYS A 621 16.15 0.44 2.83
CA LYS A 621 15.83 -0.75 3.64
C LYS A 621 15.07 -0.44 4.94
N ARG A 622 14.99 0.84 5.33
CA ARG A 622 14.17 1.32 6.47
C ARG A 622 12.81 1.88 6.02
N VAL A 623 12.71 2.36 4.78
CA VAL A 623 11.46 2.92 4.25
C VAL A 623 10.64 1.89 3.46
N THR A 624 11.27 1.15 2.55
CA THR A 624 10.58 0.25 1.63
C THR A 624 11.31 -1.06 1.37
N SER A 625 10.62 -2.15 1.72
CA SER A 625 10.96 -3.50 1.31
C SER A 625 9.66 -4.31 1.28
N SER A 626 9.21 -4.67 0.08
CA SER A 626 7.87 -5.23 -0.11
C SER A 626 7.88 -6.71 -0.50
N ALA A 627 6.93 -7.49 0.00
CA ALA A 627 6.64 -8.84 -0.51
C ALA A 627 5.47 -8.77 -1.51
N LYS A 628 5.75 -8.63 -2.81
CA LYS A 628 4.73 -8.42 -3.87
C LYS A 628 4.73 -9.48 -4.96
N ARG A 629 5.81 -10.25 -5.12
CA ARG A 629 5.91 -11.29 -6.15
C ARG A 629 6.72 -12.49 -5.68
N LYS A 630 6.42 -13.66 -6.22
CA LYS A 630 7.20 -14.89 -6.06
C LYS A 630 8.52 -14.76 -6.82
N LEU A 631 9.58 -15.35 -6.27
CA LEU A 631 10.84 -15.55 -6.99
C LEU A 631 10.63 -16.57 -8.12
N LYS A 632 10.95 -16.21 -9.36
CA LYS A 632 10.85 -17.13 -10.52
C LYS A 632 12.15 -17.92 -10.65
N SER A 633 12.08 -19.17 -11.08
CA SER A 633 13.25 -20.07 -11.20
C SER A 633 14.35 -19.53 -12.12
N GLU A 634 13.99 -18.75 -13.14
CA GLU A 634 14.93 -18.14 -14.10
C GLU A 634 15.43 -16.75 -13.67
N ASP A 635 14.75 -16.11 -12.71
CA ASP A 635 15.02 -14.74 -12.26
C ASP A 635 15.82 -14.74 -10.95
N LYS A 636 17.02 -14.18 -10.98
CA LYS A 636 17.87 -14.03 -9.78
C LYS A 636 17.53 -12.77 -8.97
N SER A 637 16.60 -11.94 -9.43
CA SER A 637 16.23 -10.70 -8.74
C SER A 637 15.38 -10.98 -7.52
N LEU A 638 15.92 -10.68 -6.34
CA LEU A 638 15.21 -10.71 -5.05
C LEU A 638 14.32 -9.47 -4.84
N HIS A 639 14.29 -8.54 -5.81
CA HIS A 639 13.53 -7.30 -5.64
C HIS A 639 12.03 -7.57 -5.52
N GLN A 640 11.43 -7.07 -4.44
CA GLN A 640 10.02 -7.22 -4.08
C GLN A 640 9.54 -8.67 -3.84
N THR A 641 10.45 -9.60 -3.51
CA THR A 641 10.08 -10.98 -3.12
C THR A 641 10.05 -11.15 -1.60
N PRO A 642 9.35 -12.17 -1.07
CA PRO A 642 9.43 -12.52 0.34
C PRO A 642 10.86 -12.74 0.84
N GLU A 643 11.71 -13.40 0.04
CA GLU A 643 13.13 -13.63 0.36
C GLU A 643 13.92 -12.32 0.41
N GLY A 644 13.75 -11.44 -0.58
CA GLY A 644 14.46 -10.16 -0.61
C GLY A 644 14.06 -9.24 0.53
N SER A 645 12.78 -9.24 0.90
CA SER A 645 12.29 -8.47 2.05
C SER A 645 12.77 -9.03 3.39
N LEU A 646 12.86 -10.36 3.54
CA LEU A 646 13.46 -10.97 4.72
C LEU A 646 14.93 -10.54 4.88
N LEU A 647 15.70 -10.51 3.78
CA LEU A 647 17.09 -10.06 3.84
C LEU A 647 17.24 -8.62 4.33
N ASP A 648 16.34 -7.72 3.91
CA ASP A 648 16.36 -6.34 4.38
C ASP A 648 16.00 -6.24 5.87
N ILE A 649 15.06 -7.08 6.37
CA ILE A 649 14.77 -7.21 7.81
C ILE A 649 16.03 -7.67 8.57
N LEU A 650 16.73 -8.69 8.08
CA LEU A 650 17.93 -9.23 8.74
C LEU A 650 19.11 -8.26 8.68
N ARG A 651 19.23 -7.47 7.60
CA ARG A 651 20.20 -6.36 7.52
C ARG A 651 19.90 -5.28 8.55
N ASN A 652 18.62 -4.93 8.73
CA ASN A 652 18.20 -3.99 9.76
C ASN A 652 18.47 -4.53 11.17
N ALA A 653 18.22 -5.83 11.41
CA ALA A 653 18.54 -6.48 12.69
C ALA A 653 20.05 -6.46 12.98
N HIS A 654 20.89 -6.76 11.98
CA HIS A 654 22.35 -6.62 12.09
C HIS A 654 22.73 -5.19 12.46
N ASP A 655 22.28 -4.18 11.72
CA ASP A 655 22.67 -2.79 11.97
C ASP A 655 22.24 -2.29 13.35
N LEU A 656 21.02 -2.68 13.78
CA LEU A 656 20.51 -2.37 15.10
C LEU A 656 21.37 -3.02 16.19
N LEU A 657 21.59 -4.33 16.14
CA LEU A 657 22.29 -5.06 17.21
C LEU A 657 23.80 -4.78 17.22
N SER A 658 24.43 -4.59 16.05
CA SER A 658 25.83 -4.15 15.99
C SER A 658 26.04 -2.78 16.65
N SER A 659 25.07 -1.86 16.51
CA SER A 659 25.12 -0.58 17.23
C SER A 659 25.00 -0.72 18.75
N CYS A 660 24.52 -1.87 19.25
CA CYS A 660 24.45 -2.24 20.66
C CYS A 660 25.74 -2.90 21.18
N ARG A 661 26.82 -2.91 20.38
CA ARG A 661 28.08 -3.62 20.64
C ARG A 661 27.92 -5.15 20.72
N ILE A 662 26.91 -5.70 20.03
CA ILE A 662 26.74 -7.14 19.88
C ILE A 662 27.46 -7.56 18.59
N GLU A 663 28.32 -8.56 18.69
CA GLU A 663 28.93 -9.18 17.51
C GLU A 663 27.88 -10.02 16.78
N VAL A 664 27.52 -9.62 15.56
CA VAL A 664 26.52 -10.32 14.73
C VAL A 664 27.10 -10.48 13.31
N PRO A 665 26.98 -11.65 12.66
CA PRO A 665 27.44 -11.87 11.30
C PRO A 665 26.87 -10.82 10.33
N LYS A 666 27.64 -10.38 9.35
CA LYS A 666 27.12 -9.47 8.34
C LYS A 666 26.24 -10.21 7.33
N VAL A 667 25.05 -9.66 7.04
CA VAL A 667 24.24 -10.12 5.89
C VAL A 667 24.86 -9.59 4.61
N LYS A 668 25.33 -10.50 3.76
CA LYS A 668 26.05 -10.22 2.51
C LYS A 668 25.11 -9.66 1.42
N ASP A 669 25.68 -9.30 0.27
CA ASP A 669 24.90 -8.81 -0.87
C ASP A 669 23.98 -9.91 -1.45
N ASN A 670 23.05 -9.52 -2.31
CA ASN A 670 22.04 -10.42 -2.85
C ASN A 670 22.61 -11.59 -3.68
N ASN A 671 23.73 -11.37 -4.40
CA ASN A 671 24.35 -12.42 -5.22
C ASN A 671 25.06 -13.45 -4.35
N GLU A 672 25.69 -12.99 -3.27
CA GLU A 672 26.38 -13.85 -2.33
C GLU A 672 25.40 -14.62 -1.43
N TYR A 673 24.25 -14.01 -1.09
CA TYR A 673 23.14 -14.69 -0.41
C TYR A 673 22.66 -15.92 -1.17
N LEU A 674 22.41 -15.79 -2.48
CA LEU A 674 21.95 -16.90 -3.32
C LEU A 674 22.90 -18.11 -3.32
N ARG A 675 24.17 -17.93 -2.91
CA ARG A 675 25.18 -18.98 -2.83
C ARG A 675 25.39 -19.53 -1.41
N SER A 676 25.28 -18.67 -0.40
CA SER A 676 25.72 -18.96 0.97
C SER A 676 24.60 -19.08 2.00
N GLY A 677 23.36 -18.77 1.62
CA GLY A 677 22.19 -18.83 2.50
C GLY A 677 22.15 -17.69 3.53
N LEU A 678 21.23 -17.81 4.49
CA LEU A 678 21.10 -16.83 5.57
C LEU A 678 22.17 -17.07 6.65
N PRO A 679 22.79 -16.01 7.19
CA PRO A 679 23.76 -16.16 8.26
C PRO A 679 23.13 -16.36 9.64
N PHE A 680 21.86 -15.99 9.83
CA PHE A 680 21.09 -16.12 11.08
C PHE A 680 19.60 -15.84 10.79
N LEU A 681 18.73 -16.10 11.77
CA LEU A 681 17.35 -15.56 11.83
C LEU A 681 17.15 -14.74 13.11
N ILE A 682 16.75 -13.47 12.99
CA ILE A 682 16.47 -12.62 14.15
C ILE A 682 15.12 -11.96 13.96
N PHE A 683 14.20 -12.21 14.89
CA PHE A 683 12.87 -11.61 14.94
C PHE A 683 12.64 -10.97 16.31
N LEU A 684 12.41 -9.66 16.28
CA LEU A 684 12.23 -8.83 17.46
C LEU A 684 10.80 -8.31 17.48
N HIS A 685 10.09 -8.49 18.59
CA HIS A 685 8.75 -7.92 18.73
C HIS A 685 8.81 -6.39 18.64
N PRO A 686 7.96 -5.73 17.82
CA PRO A 686 7.99 -4.26 17.65
C PRO A 686 7.88 -3.47 18.96
N ALA A 687 7.12 -3.98 19.95
CA ALA A 687 6.99 -3.39 21.29
C ALA A 687 8.25 -3.45 22.18
N LEU A 688 9.34 -4.12 21.76
CA LEU A 688 10.66 -3.89 22.38
C LEU A 688 11.05 -2.42 22.31
N GLY A 689 10.59 -1.72 21.28
CA GLY A 689 10.73 -0.30 21.09
C GLY A 689 10.52 -0.01 19.60
N PRO A 690 9.44 0.66 19.17
CA PRO A 690 9.23 0.93 17.75
C PRO A 690 10.34 1.83 17.16
N PHE A 691 11.16 2.46 18.01
CA PHE A 691 12.34 3.21 17.62
C PHE A 691 13.61 2.47 18.03
N TRP A 692 14.59 2.43 17.12
CA TRP A 692 15.87 1.76 17.36
C TRP A 692 16.60 2.29 18.58
N ASP A 693 16.53 3.59 18.86
CA ASP A 693 17.19 4.20 20.02
C ASP A 693 16.61 3.74 21.36
N ILE A 694 15.36 3.25 21.37
CA ILE A 694 14.76 2.61 22.54
C ILE A 694 15.29 1.17 22.67
N ILE A 695 15.32 0.42 21.56
CA ILE A 695 15.83 -0.97 21.58
C ILE A 695 17.30 -1.00 22.02
N LYS A 696 18.14 -0.07 21.54
CA LYS A 696 19.57 0.02 21.91
C LYS A 696 19.82 0.14 23.42
N GLN A 697 18.85 0.62 24.20
CA GLN A 697 18.98 0.72 25.65
C GLN A 697 18.67 -0.59 26.37
N LYS A 698 17.99 -1.54 25.71
CA LYS A 698 17.65 -2.87 26.23
C LYS A 698 18.69 -3.94 25.88
N PHE A 699 19.55 -3.67 24.91
CA PHE A 699 20.59 -4.57 24.42
C PHE A 699 21.97 -3.97 24.65
N VAL A 700 22.84 -4.67 25.38
CA VAL A 700 24.18 -4.18 25.70
C VAL A 700 25.20 -5.30 25.61
N GLY A 701 26.03 -5.32 24.56
CA GLY A 701 27.16 -6.24 24.44
C GLY A 701 26.80 -7.72 24.21
N GLY A 702 27.81 -8.54 23.94
CA GLY A 702 27.67 -9.99 23.70
C GLY A 702 27.86 -10.37 22.23
N SER A 703 27.36 -11.55 21.83
CA SER A 703 27.51 -12.06 20.47
C SER A 703 26.36 -12.98 20.05
N ILE A 704 26.12 -13.05 18.74
CA ILE A 704 25.20 -13.99 18.10
C ILE A 704 26.00 -14.69 16.99
N SER A 705 26.25 -15.98 17.12
CA SER A 705 27.04 -16.77 16.18
C SER A 705 26.32 -16.99 14.84
N LYS A 706 27.08 -17.28 13.78
CA LYS A 706 26.53 -17.69 12.49
C LYS A 706 25.71 -18.98 12.64
N GLY A 707 24.55 -19.04 12.01
CA GLY A 707 23.60 -20.15 12.11
C GLY A 707 22.63 -20.01 13.29
N SER A 708 22.75 -18.95 14.10
CA SER A 708 21.88 -18.76 15.26
C SER A 708 20.50 -18.24 14.89
N GLU A 709 19.57 -18.46 15.80
CA GLU A 709 18.22 -17.92 15.76
C GLU A 709 17.90 -17.17 17.06
N LEU A 710 17.38 -15.96 16.95
CA LEU A 710 16.88 -15.16 18.07
C LEU A 710 15.42 -14.76 17.82
N GLN A 711 14.52 -15.18 18.70
CA GLN A 711 13.14 -14.71 18.72
C GLN A 711 12.80 -14.10 20.07
N ILE A 712 12.41 -12.83 20.06
CA ILE A 712 12.01 -12.10 21.28
C ILE A 712 10.57 -11.63 21.13
N GLU A 713 9.64 -12.36 21.74
CA GLU A 713 8.20 -12.07 21.81
C GLU A 713 7.82 -11.57 23.22
N VAL A 714 8.55 -10.55 23.68
CA VAL A 714 8.36 -9.88 24.98
C VAL A 714 8.76 -8.40 24.86
N ALA A 715 8.06 -7.49 25.54
CA ALA A 715 8.39 -6.05 25.51
C ALA A 715 9.34 -5.63 26.66
N GLU A 716 9.14 -6.18 27.85
CA GLU A 716 9.99 -5.95 29.04
C GLU A 716 11.17 -6.93 29.02
N PHE A 717 12.22 -6.53 28.33
CA PHE A 717 13.40 -7.36 28.06
C PHE A 717 14.69 -6.65 28.43
N LEU A 718 15.66 -7.38 28.99
CA LEU A 718 17.04 -6.93 29.15
C LEU A 718 18.01 -7.99 28.62
N TRP A 719 18.87 -7.57 27.71
CA TRP A 719 20.02 -8.33 27.21
C TRP A 719 21.30 -7.60 27.62
N LYS A 720 22.15 -8.28 28.41
CA LYS A 720 23.46 -7.75 28.79
C LYS A 720 24.54 -8.82 28.65
N ASN A 721 25.45 -8.63 27.70
CA ASN A 721 26.59 -9.52 27.41
C ASN A 721 26.18 -10.98 27.26
N VAL A 722 25.13 -11.26 26.49
CA VAL A 722 24.70 -12.64 26.22
C VAL A 722 25.42 -13.14 24.97
N GLU A 723 25.90 -14.39 25.02
CA GLU A 723 26.50 -15.10 23.89
C GLU A 723 25.52 -16.17 23.42
N LEU A 724 25.09 -16.09 22.15
CA LEU A 724 24.16 -17.03 21.55
C LEU A 724 24.82 -17.81 20.41
N ASP A 725 24.90 -19.12 20.56
CA ASP A 725 25.29 -20.07 19.52
C ASP A 725 24.22 -21.16 19.41
N GLY A 726 23.30 -21.02 18.44
CA GLY A 726 22.10 -21.86 18.30
C GLY A 726 20.80 -21.06 18.35
N SER A 727 19.71 -21.66 18.81
CA SER A 727 18.39 -21.05 18.88
C SER A 727 18.02 -20.58 20.29
N LEU A 728 17.58 -19.33 20.43
CA LEU A 728 16.92 -18.76 21.61
C LEU A 728 15.53 -18.22 21.22
N ILE A 729 14.51 -18.72 21.91
CA ILE A 729 13.10 -18.35 21.67
C ILE A 729 12.47 -17.93 23.00
N ILE A 730 12.02 -16.69 23.09
CA ILE A 730 11.32 -16.16 24.26
C ILE A 730 9.91 -15.75 23.84
N VAL A 731 8.89 -16.33 24.48
CA VAL A 731 7.47 -16.04 24.21
C VAL A 731 6.75 -15.69 25.49
N ALA A 732 5.95 -14.62 25.45
CA ALA A 732 5.06 -14.24 26.53
C ALA A 732 3.60 -14.19 26.07
N ASP A 733 2.68 -14.64 26.91
CA ASP A 733 1.23 -14.49 26.67
C ASP A 733 0.82 -13.02 26.69
N ASN A 734 1.29 -12.29 27.71
CA ASN A 734 1.05 -10.87 27.88
C ASN A 734 2.31 -10.08 27.50
N ILE A 735 2.37 -9.57 26.27
CA ILE A 735 3.57 -8.86 25.78
C ILE A 735 3.58 -7.39 26.21
N MET A 736 2.42 -6.72 26.09
CA MET A 736 2.26 -5.27 26.28
C MET A 736 1.27 -4.92 27.40
N GLY A 737 0.76 -5.93 28.10
CA GLY A 737 -0.34 -5.80 29.05
C GLY A 737 -1.26 -7.02 29.01
N SER A 738 -2.40 -6.92 29.69
CA SER A 738 -3.34 -8.02 29.89
C SER A 738 -4.64 -7.81 29.11
N THR A 739 -5.25 -8.90 28.67
CA THR A 739 -6.56 -8.86 28.00
C THR A 739 -7.71 -8.92 28.98
N LYS A 740 -8.75 -8.10 28.78
CA LYS A 740 -10.01 -8.11 29.56
C LYS A 740 -11.20 -8.16 28.63
N ARG A 741 -12.32 -8.74 29.08
CA ARG A 741 -13.56 -8.71 28.31
C ARG A 741 -14.24 -7.36 28.44
N ASN A 742 -14.63 -6.75 27.32
CA ASN A 742 -15.47 -5.56 27.32
C ASN A 742 -16.95 -5.91 27.58
N THR A 743 -17.81 -4.91 27.59
CA THR A 743 -19.28 -5.06 27.76
C THR A 743 -19.94 -5.91 26.68
N HIS A 744 -19.33 -6.03 25.50
CA HIS A 744 -19.79 -6.85 24.38
C HIS A 744 -19.20 -8.27 24.40
N GLY A 745 -18.41 -8.62 25.43
CA GLY A 745 -17.76 -9.92 25.58
C GLY A 745 -16.49 -10.10 24.75
N GLU A 746 -16.07 -9.09 23.98
CA GLU A 746 -14.83 -9.10 23.18
C GLU A 746 -13.61 -9.02 24.09
N GLN A 747 -12.55 -9.73 23.71
CA GLN A 747 -11.26 -9.67 24.39
C GLN A 747 -10.47 -8.44 23.95
N ILE A 748 -10.27 -7.49 24.86
CA ILE A 748 -9.58 -6.22 24.62
C ILE A 748 -8.25 -6.19 25.36
N LEU A 749 -7.17 -5.87 24.64
CA LEU A 749 -5.85 -5.64 25.19
C LEU A 749 -5.82 -4.31 25.94
N HIS A 750 -5.49 -4.38 27.23
CA HIS A 750 -5.20 -3.21 28.04
C HIS A 750 -3.70 -3.10 28.24
N TYR A 751 -3.10 -2.02 27.74
CA TYR A 751 -1.70 -1.72 27.96
C TYR A 751 -1.44 -1.50 29.44
N GLY A 752 -0.37 -2.08 29.95
CA GLY A 752 -0.10 -2.07 31.37
C GLY A 752 1.22 -2.72 31.72
N ALA A 753 1.49 -2.74 33.03
CA ALA A 753 2.66 -3.41 33.57
C ALA A 753 2.44 -4.93 33.74
N ARG A 754 1.22 -5.46 33.61
CA ARG A 754 1.00 -6.92 33.66
C ARG A 754 1.45 -7.58 32.37
N SER A 755 2.72 -7.99 32.31
CA SER A 755 3.35 -8.57 31.13
C SER A 755 4.44 -9.58 31.51
N GLY A 756 4.76 -10.50 30.62
CA GLY A 756 5.94 -11.34 30.76
C GLY A 756 7.22 -10.50 30.76
N ARG A 757 8.23 -10.89 31.55
CA ARG A 757 9.54 -10.22 31.60
C ARG A 757 10.68 -11.20 31.47
N CYS A 758 11.74 -10.79 30.79
CA CYS A 758 12.94 -11.60 30.69
C CYS A 758 14.21 -10.75 30.86
N LYS A 759 15.09 -11.18 31.76
CA LYS A 759 16.37 -10.54 32.09
C LYS A 759 17.50 -11.53 31.90
N LEU A 760 18.39 -11.29 30.93
CA LEU A 760 19.56 -12.12 30.66
C LEU A 760 20.83 -11.30 30.86
N GLN A 761 21.71 -11.76 31.77
CA GLN A 761 22.95 -11.07 32.11
C GLN A 761 24.12 -12.04 32.14
N ASN A 762 25.12 -11.83 31.27
CA ASN A 762 26.29 -12.69 31.14
C ASN A 762 25.91 -14.17 30.95
N VAL A 763 24.92 -14.43 30.10
CA VAL A 763 24.42 -15.79 29.83
C VAL A 763 25.06 -16.30 28.55
N LYS A 764 25.54 -17.54 28.56
CA LYS A 764 26.04 -18.22 27.36
C LYS A 764 25.10 -19.36 26.99
N ILE A 765 24.63 -19.35 25.74
CA ILE A 765 23.66 -20.30 25.21
C ILE A 765 24.33 -21.05 24.06
N VAL A 766 24.38 -22.39 24.15
CA VAL A 766 24.97 -23.26 23.13
C VAL A 766 24.04 -24.44 22.85
N ASN A 767 23.47 -24.52 21.65
CA ASN A 767 22.65 -25.64 21.20
C ASN A 767 22.70 -25.80 19.67
N GLU A 768 22.23 -26.93 19.14
CA GLU A 768 22.28 -27.22 17.69
C GLU A 768 21.38 -26.32 16.82
N GLY A 769 20.42 -25.61 17.40
CA GLY A 769 19.59 -24.62 16.71
C GLY A 769 18.78 -25.16 15.52
N ILE A 770 18.66 -24.33 14.47
CA ILE A 770 17.97 -24.66 13.22
C ILE A 770 18.75 -25.72 12.43
N ASN A 771 18.04 -26.72 11.92
CA ASN A 771 18.58 -27.64 10.91
C ASN A 771 18.62 -26.93 9.54
N TRP A 772 19.66 -26.13 9.29
CA TRP A 772 19.81 -25.34 8.06
C TRP A 772 19.91 -26.17 6.77
N GLY A 773 20.21 -27.46 6.88
CA GLY A 773 20.25 -28.39 5.76
C GLY A 773 18.89 -28.97 5.37
N SER A 774 17.84 -28.74 6.15
CA SER A 774 16.52 -29.33 5.88
C SER A 774 15.88 -28.69 4.64
N PRO A 775 15.48 -29.49 3.62
CA PRO A 775 14.87 -28.97 2.40
C PRO A 775 13.44 -28.49 2.59
N SER A 776 12.82 -28.77 3.75
CA SER A 776 11.47 -28.32 4.10
C SER A 776 11.43 -26.88 4.63
N ASN A 777 12.58 -26.29 4.97
CA ASN A 777 12.65 -24.96 5.56
C ASN A 777 12.19 -23.87 4.57
N VAL A 778 11.25 -23.03 5.02
CA VAL A 778 10.84 -21.80 4.34
C VAL A 778 11.09 -20.60 5.26
N TYR A 779 12.31 -20.07 5.19
CA TYR A 779 12.81 -19.06 6.13
C TYR A 779 11.97 -17.78 6.21
N TRP A 780 11.45 -17.29 5.08
CA TRP A 780 10.61 -16.07 5.07
C TRP A 780 9.21 -16.30 5.61
N LYS A 781 8.70 -17.53 5.62
CA LYS A 781 7.50 -17.90 6.38
C LYS A 781 7.82 -18.15 7.84
N HIS A 782 9.08 -18.40 8.16
CA HIS A 782 9.58 -18.91 9.43
C HIS A 782 9.10 -20.33 9.76
N ASP A 783 8.78 -21.09 8.72
CA ASP A 783 8.55 -22.53 8.80
C ASP A 783 9.92 -23.22 8.77
N VAL A 784 10.51 -23.47 9.95
CA VAL A 784 11.86 -24.03 10.09
C VAL A 784 11.92 -25.19 11.07
N GLU A 785 12.72 -26.19 10.73
CA GLU A 785 13.04 -27.34 11.56
C GLU A 785 14.19 -27.02 12.52
N ARG A 786 14.08 -27.46 13.78
CA ARG A 786 15.10 -27.24 14.82
C ARG A 786 15.53 -28.58 15.41
N SER A 787 16.84 -28.75 15.56
CA SER A 787 17.44 -29.90 16.25
C SER A 787 17.40 -29.71 17.76
N GLU A 788 17.76 -28.52 18.24
CA GLU A 788 17.71 -28.13 19.65
C GLU A 788 17.36 -26.64 19.77
N SER A 789 16.85 -26.22 20.92
CA SER A 789 16.67 -24.80 21.21
C SER A 789 16.65 -24.53 22.72
N LEU A 790 16.92 -23.28 23.09
CA LEU A 790 16.50 -22.74 24.38
C LEU A 790 15.17 -22.02 24.20
N LYS A 791 14.10 -22.54 24.82
CA LYS A 791 12.77 -21.93 24.78
C LYS A 791 12.36 -21.45 26.17
N ILE A 792 11.96 -20.20 26.29
CA ILE A 792 11.42 -19.59 27.51
C ILE A 792 9.97 -19.18 27.22
N ILE A 793 9.04 -19.68 28.03
CA ILE A 793 7.60 -19.44 27.91
C ILE A 793 7.13 -18.75 29.19
N LEU A 794 6.55 -17.56 29.04
CA LEU A 794 6.13 -16.70 30.14
C LEU A 794 4.60 -16.55 30.14
N HIS A 795 3.94 -17.16 31.12
CA HIS A 795 2.49 -17.06 31.26
C HIS A 795 2.10 -15.83 32.07
N GLY A 796 1.07 -15.11 31.65
CA GLY A 796 0.54 -13.96 32.39
C GLY A 796 1.62 -12.91 32.74
N ASN A 797 1.84 -12.66 34.03
CA ASN A 797 2.83 -11.73 34.56
C ASN A 797 4.15 -12.41 35.00
N ALA A 798 4.48 -13.55 34.39
CA ALA A 798 5.68 -14.31 34.73
C ALA A 798 7.00 -13.57 34.44
N GLU A 799 8.04 -13.90 35.21
CA GLU A 799 9.37 -13.32 35.07
C GLU A 799 10.44 -14.40 34.97
N PHE A 800 11.37 -14.25 34.02
CA PHE A 800 12.53 -15.10 33.89
C PHE A 800 13.82 -14.29 34.03
N GLU A 801 14.70 -14.71 34.92
CA GLU A 801 16.01 -14.10 35.11
C GLU A 801 17.11 -15.14 35.05
N ALA A 802 18.11 -14.94 34.21
CA ALA A 802 19.31 -15.76 34.18
C ALA A 802 20.55 -14.87 34.27
N LYS A 803 21.45 -15.23 35.18
CA LYS A 803 22.66 -14.46 35.44
C LYS A 803 23.90 -15.35 35.63
N ASP A 804 24.95 -15.05 34.87
CA ASP A 804 26.25 -15.72 34.95
C ASP A 804 26.16 -17.24 34.72
N VAL A 805 25.28 -17.69 33.81
CA VAL A 805 24.95 -19.11 33.56
C VAL A 805 25.34 -19.56 32.14
N LEU A 806 25.79 -20.82 32.04
CA LEU A 806 25.95 -21.54 30.78
C LEU A 806 24.80 -22.54 30.55
N LEU A 807 24.02 -22.34 29.49
CA LEU A 807 22.93 -23.21 29.06
C LEU A 807 23.34 -23.99 27.82
N LYS A 808 23.41 -25.32 27.94
CA LYS A 808 23.80 -26.22 26.85
C LYS A 808 22.67 -27.16 26.45
N GLY A 809 22.58 -27.44 25.16
CA GLY A 809 21.62 -28.39 24.60
C GLY A 809 20.18 -27.87 24.58
N ASN A 810 19.24 -28.77 24.32
CA ASN A 810 17.81 -28.45 24.29
C ASN A 810 17.25 -28.17 25.70
N ASN A 811 16.75 -26.97 25.94
CA ASN A 811 16.19 -26.55 27.24
C ASN A 811 14.85 -25.83 27.03
N MET A 812 13.89 -26.09 27.92
CA MET A 812 12.61 -25.40 27.94
C MET A 812 12.29 -24.95 29.37
N PHE A 813 12.07 -23.65 29.55
CA PHE A 813 11.64 -23.06 30.81
C PHE A 813 10.24 -22.48 30.64
N GLU A 814 9.29 -23.07 31.35
CA GLU A 814 7.91 -22.61 31.39
C GLU A 814 7.66 -21.99 32.76
N VAL A 815 7.37 -20.68 32.78
CA VAL A 815 7.19 -19.91 34.01
C VAL A 815 5.70 -19.60 34.17
N PRO A 816 5.05 -20.13 35.23
CA PRO A 816 3.63 -19.89 35.49
C PRO A 816 3.31 -18.42 35.79
N ASP A 817 2.06 -18.02 35.57
CA ASP A 817 1.58 -16.68 35.93
C ASP A 817 1.86 -16.37 37.41
N GLY A 818 2.27 -15.14 37.69
CA GLY A 818 2.61 -14.66 39.03
C GLY A 818 3.87 -15.28 39.64
N HIS A 819 4.74 -15.91 38.86
CA HIS A 819 5.99 -16.48 39.36
C HIS A 819 7.22 -15.87 38.68
N ARG A 820 8.33 -15.85 39.43
CA ARG A 820 9.65 -15.49 38.94
C ARG A 820 10.58 -16.70 39.00
N MET A 821 11.13 -17.08 37.85
CA MET A 821 12.14 -18.11 37.74
C MET A 821 13.53 -17.46 37.63
N CYS A 822 14.43 -17.79 38.54
CA CYS A 822 15.82 -17.31 38.57
C CYS A 822 16.80 -18.48 38.36
N LEU A 823 17.70 -18.33 37.39
CA LEU A 823 18.79 -19.25 37.11
C LEU A 823 20.12 -18.63 37.53
N ILE A 824 20.86 -19.37 38.36
CA ILE A 824 22.19 -18.99 38.84
C ILE A 824 23.11 -20.21 38.70
N GLN A 825 24.36 -19.97 38.30
CA GLN A 825 25.35 -21.03 38.16
C GLN A 825 25.60 -21.72 39.52
N ASP A 826 25.63 -23.05 39.51
CA ASP A 826 25.94 -23.88 40.68
C ASP A 826 27.04 -24.91 40.32
N LYS A 827 27.62 -25.57 41.33
CA LYS A 827 28.69 -26.57 41.17
C LYS A 827 28.32 -27.73 40.25
N ALA A 828 27.02 -28.06 40.16
CA ALA A 828 26.48 -29.13 39.32
C ALA A 828 25.98 -28.65 37.94
N GLY A 829 26.14 -27.37 37.60
CA GLY A 829 25.55 -26.75 36.39
C GLY A 829 24.88 -25.44 36.74
N PHE A 830 23.55 -25.43 36.83
CA PHE A 830 22.79 -24.27 37.31
C PHE A 830 21.70 -24.71 38.28
N ALA A 831 21.38 -23.84 39.24
CA ALA A 831 20.23 -23.99 40.10
C ALA A 831 19.05 -23.18 39.53
N VAL A 832 17.87 -23.78 39.55
CA VAL A 832 16.61 -23.11 39.19
C VAL A 832 15.85 -22.82 40.47
N LYS A 833 15.51 -21.55 40.68
CA LYS A 833 14.64 -21.11 41.78
C LYS A 833 13.35 -20.55 41.20
N LEU A 834 12.21 -21.03 41.66
CA LEU A 834 10.90 -20.52 41.29
C LEU A 834 10.24 -19.91 42.52
N ASP A 835 10.14 -18.58 42.54
CA ASP A 835 9.53 -17.83 43.64
C ASP A 835 8.18 -17.24 43.18
N PRO A 836 7.14 -17.25 44.02
CA PRO A 836 5.93 -16.47 43.74
C PRO A 836 6.26 -14.97 43.80
N ILE A 837 5.68 -14.19 42.88
CA ILE A 837 5.71 -12.72 42.92
C ILE A 837 4.78 -12.28 44.06
N SER A 838 5.25 -11.32 44.88
CA SER A 838 4.48 -10.81 46.00
C SER A 838 3.18 -10.15 45.52
N ASN A 839 2.12 -10.21 46.34
CA ASN A 839 0.83 -9.58 45.99
C ASN A 839 0.97 -8.08 45.69
N GLU A 840 1.92 -7.39 46.33
CA GLU A 840 2.19 -5.97 46.12
C GLU A 840 2.80 -5.68 44.74
N SER A 841 3.58 -6.63 44.21
CA SER A 841 4.27 -6.53 42.92
C SER A 841 3.51 -7.24 41.78
N MET A 842 2.36 -7.87 42.04
CA MET A 842 1.62 -8.64 41.03
C MET A 842 1.15 -7.82 39.83
N ASP A 843 0.87 -6.53 40.01
CA ASP A 843 0.43 -5.66 38.91
C ASP A 843 1.60 -4.95 38.20
N SER A 844 2.73 -4.74 38.88
CA SER A 844 3.91 -4.00 38.38
C SER A 844 5.07 -4.88 37.93
N GLY A 845 5.11 -6.13 38.36
CA GLY A 845 6.30 -6.99 38.37
C GLY A 845 7.30 -6.61 39.45
N THR A 846 8.37 -7.40 39.58
CA THR A 846 9.52 -7.14 40.45
C THR A 846 10.50 -6.14 39.82
N TRP A 847 10.38 -5.87 38.52
CA TRP A 847 11.08 -4.78 37.85
C TRP A 847 10.35 -4.33 36.57
N TYR A 848 10.66 -3.14 36.08
CA TYR A 848 10.18 -2.67 34.77
C TYR A 848 11.07 -1.56 34.19
N TRP A 849 10.95 -1.33 32.88
CA TRP A 849 11.53 -0.15 32.24
C TRP A 849 10.63 1.07 32.44
N GLN A 850 11.17 2.10 33.08
CA GLN A 850 10.59 3.44 33.14
C GLN A 850 11.06 4.29 31.96
N TYR A 851 10.12 4.89 31.23
CA TYR A 851 10.38 5.69 30.04
C TYR A 851 10.27 7.17 30.44
N ARG A 852 11.26 7.97 30.07
CA ARG A 852 11.24 9.42 30.27
C ARG A 852 11.71 10.13 29.01
N VAL A 853 11.01 11.20 28.64
CA VAL A 853 11.45 12.10 27.58
C VAL A 853 12.56 13.00 28.15
N ASP A 854 13.69 13.06 27.46
CA ASP A 854 14.80 13.96 27.75
C ASP A 854 15.23 14.65 26.44
N GLY A 855 14.82 15.92 26.29
CA GLY A 855 14.91 16.62 25.01
C GLY A 855 14.13 15.91 23.91
N ALA A 856 14.81 15.59 22.81
CA ALA A 856 14.26 14.86 21.67
C ALA A 856 14.28 13.32 21.83
N GLN A 857 14.87 12.79 22.90
CA GLN A 857 15.11 11.35 23.07
C GLN A 857 14.26 10.75 24.19
N VAL A 858 14.00 9.45 24.09
CA VAL A 858 13.35 8.66 25.15
C VAL A 858 14.42 7.86 25.90
N LYS A 859 14.64 8.18 27.17
CA LYS A 859 15.57 7.47 28.05
C LYS A 859 14.85 6.42 28.88
N LEU A 860 15.47 5.25 28.99
CA LEU A 860 15.00 4.14 29.80
C LEU A 860 15.82 4.01 31.08
N ASN A 861 15.13 3.80 32.20
CA ASN A 861 15.75 3.41 33.46
C ASN A 861 15.08 2.14 33.98
N ILE A 862 15.88 1.16 34.43
CA ILE A 862 15.34 0.00 35.13
C ILE A 862 14.94 0.46 36.54
N VAL A 863 13.73 0.09 36.94
CA VAL A 863 13.25 0.21 38.32
C VAL A 863 13.05 -1.20 38.85
N ASP A 864 13.85 -1.59 39.84
CA ASP A 864 13.63 -2.81 40.63
C ASP A 864 12.75 -2.45 41.84
N LEU A 865 11.75 -3.27 42.16
CA LEU A 865 10.73 -3.04 43.19
C LEU A 865 10.87 -3.97 44.40
#